data_AF-A0AAP0VI73-F1
#
_entry.id   AF-A0AAP0VI73-F1
#
_cell.length_a   1.000
_cell.length_b   1.000
_cell.length_c   1.000
_cell.angle_alpha   90.00
_cell.angle_beta   90.00
_cell.angle_gamma   90.00
#
_symmetry.space_group_name_H-M   'P 1'
#
loop_
_entity.id
_entity.type
_entity.pdbx_description
1 polymer ?
#
loop_
_entity_poly.entity_id
_entity_poly.type
_entity_poly.pdbx_seq_one_letter_code
_entity_poly.pdbx_strand_id
1 'polypeptide(L)'
;MYLTIVALLVAMFALPTTMHAGSKYDLTICGVEVTPANCNDLSKIDGVSGIVKYNPDKKVLTLQGATISSNTTNAILSYIDGLKIKVIGTSNLSTAGNTTLSFRKPLTIMGGGVLNMKSKSECAIYANGTNLTIDNCTVNAEGGAYGIAGDNGSKEKFTIRKAKVTAIGKEYGSICDFAELNMEGCGITQPVGATFSSSKHGVVLNGEIVKSKVVIQELTKYDLTICGVDVTSANCNDLSKIDGVSGTVKYNPDKKLLTLQGATISSNTAIAILSYIDGLKINVIGTNNLSTAGNATLSFRKPLTIMGGGVLNAKTQSDCAIYANRTNLTIDNCTVNAESGAYGIAGDTGSSEKFTIRKAKVTAIGTGNGSICDFAELNMEGCGITQPVGATFSSSKCGVVLNGEIVKSKVVIQELTKYDLTICGVEVTSANCDNLSVIDGVSGTVKYDPSNKLLTLQGATISSNTTNAIVSYIDGLMIKVIGTNNLSTAGNATLSFRSPLTIMGGGVLNAKSQSDCAIYANGTNLTIDNCTVNAESGAYGIAGNNGSNEKFTIRNATVTAIGTGNGSICDFAELNLKGCYITEPSGATFSSSMHGIVLNGAIVKSKVVIKKDPTAIETPTADNTAVEGIYTLSGVRMSGELKDLPKGVYVVNGKKVVKQ
;
A
#
# COMPACT_ATOMS: atom_id res chain seq x y z
N MET A 1 30.32 -28.87 -67.66
CA MET A 1 30.92 -30.11 -68.21
C MET A 1 31.47 -30.89 -67.02
N TYR A 2 30.88 -32.06 -66.72
CA TYR A 2 31.46 -33.30 -66.13
C TYR A 2 32.55 -33.19 -65.02
N LEU A 3 32.60 -33.96 -63.93
CA LEU A 3 31.85 -35.11 -63.41
C LEU A 3 32.40 -35.40 -61.97
N THR A 4 31.58 -36.04 -61.15
CA THR A 4 31.80 -36.86 -59.93
C THR A 4 33.22 -37.36 -59.56
N ILE A 5 33.47 -37.57 -58.25
CA ILE A 5 33.54 -38.91 -57.60
C ILE A 5 33.72 -38.78 -56.07
N VAL A 6 32.86 -39.50 -55.35
CA VAL A 6 32.93 -39.83 -53.92
C VAL A 6 33.86 -41.02 -53.74
N ALA A 7 34.77 -40.98 -52.75
CA ALA A 7 35.47 -42.18 -52.28
C ALA A 7 35.49 -42.21 -50.75
N LEU A 8 34.71 -43.16 -50.22
CA LEU A 8 34.65 -43.61 -48.83
C LEU A 8 35.88 -44.50 -48.58
N LEU A 9 36.73 -44.19 -47.61
CA LEU A 9 37.82 -45.09 -47.20
C LEU A 9 37.40 -45.82 -45.91
N VAL A 10 37.10 -47.10 -46.08
CA VAL A 10 37.03 -48.12 -45.02
C VAL A 10 38.47 -48.50 -44.67
N ALA A 11 38.85 -48.45 -43.40
CA ALA A 11 40.04 -49.12 -42.90
C ALA A 11 39.73 -49.83 -41.58
N MET A 12 39.70 -51.16 -41.69
CA MET A 12 39.65 -52.14 -40.61
C MET A 12 40.87 -52.01 -39.69
N PHE A 13 40.64 -52.07 -38.39
CA PHE A 13 41.50 -52.82 -37.47
C PHE A 13 40.60 -53.73 -36.63
N ALA A 14 40.37 -54.92 -37.17
CA ALA A 14 39.88 -56.06 -36.41
C ALA A 14 41.07 -56.62 -35.62
N LEU A 15 41.09 -56.37 -34.31
CA LEU A 15 41.77 -57.26 -33.37
C LEU A 15 40.74 -58.32 -32.94
N PRO A 16 41.12 -59.61 -32.85
CA PRO A 16 40.21 -60.64 -32.40
C PRO A 16 39.94 -60.39 -30.91
N THR A 17 38.75 -59.85 -30.61
CA THR A 17 38.21 -60.04 -29.27
C THR A 17 37.85 -61.51 -29.19
N THR A 18 38.49 -62.22 -28.27
CA THR A 18 38.05 -63.54 -27.83
C THR A 18 36.60 -63.39 -27.39
N MET A 19 35.70 -63.86 -28.27
CA MET A 19 34.27 -63.94 -28.02
C MET A 19 34.07 -64.98 -26.92
N HIS A 20 34.10 -64.55 -25.67
CA HIS A 20 33.60 -65.37 -24.58
C HIS A 20 32.10 -65.59 -24.83
N ALA A 21 31.77 -66.81 -25.25
CA ALA A 21 30.42 -67.31 -25.15
C ALA A 21 29.97 -67.24 -23.68
N GLY A 22 28.88 -66.54 -23.40
CA GLY A 22 28.03 -66.87 -22.25
C GLY A 22 27.81 -65.85 -21.12
N SER A 23 28.07 -64.55 -21.26
CA SER A 23 27.64 -63.58 -20.24
C SER A 23 26.59 -62.60 -20.77
N LYS A 24 25.37 -62.75 -20.25
CA LYS A 24 24.24 -61.83 -20.43
C LYS A 24 24.50 -60.57 -19.62
N TYR A 25 24.07 -59.40 -20.10
CA TYR A 25 24.31 -58.13 -19.40
C TYR A 25 23.25 -57.74 -18.38
N ASP A 26 22.37 -58.66 -17.95
CA ASP A 26 21.30 -58.35 -16.97
C ASP A 26 20.38 -57.19 -17.40
N LEU A 27 20.27 -56.97 -18.71
CA LEU A 27 19.47 -55.93 -19.36
C LEU A 27 18.62 -56.58 -20.45
N THR A 28 17.34 -56.21 -20.48
CA THR A 28 16.39 -56.69 -21.48
C THR A 28 15.68 -55.48 -22.10
N ILE A 29 15.54 -55.49 -23.43
CA ILE A 29 14.80 -54.48 -24.21
C ILE A 29 13.67 -55.19 -24.95
N CYS A 30 12.43 -54.79 -24.74
CA CYS A 30 11.23 -55.45 -25.30
C CYS A 30 11.20 -56.99 -25.12
N GLY A 31 11.73 -57.51 -24.01
CA GLY A 31 11.82 -58.96 -23.74
C GLY A 31 13.03 -59.67 -24.36
N VAL A 32 13.86 -58.99 -25.15
CA VAL A 32 15.10 -59.54 -25.73
C VAL A 32 16.31 -59.19 -24.85
N GLU A 33 17.07 -60.22 -24.47
CA GLU A 33 18.29 -60.06 -23.67
C GLU A 33 19.39 -59.30 -24.44
N VAL A 34 20.03 -58.35 -23.77
CA VAL A 34 21.20 -57.64 -24.31
C VAL A 34 22.45 -58.48 -24.05
N THR A 35 23.21 -58.72 -25.11
CA THR A 35 24.40 -59.59 -25.15
C THR A 35 25.54 -58.87 -25.87
N PRO A 36 26.78 -59.37 -25.82
CA PRO A 36 27.89 -58.82 -26.60
C PRO A 36 27.59 -58.72 -28.11
N ALA A 37 26.71 -59.57 -28.64
CA ALA A 37 26.39 -59.62 -30.06
C ALA A 37 25.45 -58.48 -30.52
N ASN A 38 24.58 -57.96 -29.65
CA ASN A 38 23.58 -56.94 -30.02
C ASN A 38 23.76 -55.58 -29.31
N CYS A 39 24.64 -55.48 -28.31
CA CYS A 39 24.75 -54.28 -27.48
C CYS A 39 25.11 -52.99 -28.25
N ASN A 40 25.80 -53.09 -29.38
CA ASN A 40 26.20 -51.93 -30.18
C ASN A 40 25.08 -51.37 -31.08
N ASP A 41 24.05 -52.17 -31.38
CA ASP A 41 22.88 -51.76 -32.16
C ASP A 41 21.64 -52.58 -31.76
N LEU A 42 20.79 -52.00 -30.93
CA LEU A 42 19.55 -52.62 -30.43
C LEU A 42 18.34 -52.32 -31.33
N SER A 43 18.52 -51.56 -32.43
CA SER A 43 17.43 -51.24 -33.37
C SER A 43 16.89 -52.45 -34.13
N LYS A 44 17.57 -53.60 -34.04
CA LYS A 44 17.13 -54.87 -34.63
C LYS A 44 16.09 -55.60 -33.78
N ILE A 45 15.82 -55.13 -32.56
CA ILE A 45 14.78 -55.68 -31.69
C ILE A 45 13.42 -55.14 -32.15
N ASP A 46 12.43 -56.01 -32.29
CA ASP A 46 11.08 -55.62 -32.68
C ASP A 46 10.52 -54.55 -31.72
N GLY A 47 9.97 -53.48 -32.31
CA GLY A 47 9.47 -52.33 -31.57
C GLY A 47 10.53 -51.31 -31.17
N VAL A 48 11.81 -51.48 -31.58
CA VAL A 48 12.90 -50.52 -31.33
C VAL A 48 13.28 -49.77 -32.62
N SER A 49 13.39 -48.45 -32.53
CA SER A 49 13.89 -47.60 -33.61
C SER A 49 14.74 -46.44 -33.08
N GLY A 50 15.44 -45.73 -33.97
CA GLY A 50 16.43 -44.71 -33.62
C GLY A 50 17.76 -45.32 -33.15
N ILE A 51 18.60 -44.53 -32.48
CA ILE A 51 19.90 -45.00 -31.98
C ILE A 51 19.72 -45.50 -30.55
N VAL A 52 19.77 -46.82 -30.40
CA VAL A 52 19.72 -47.51 -29.10
C VAL A 52 20.94 -48.42 -29.00
N LYS A 53 21.83 -48.15 -28.04
CA LYS A 53 23.03 -48.96 -27.82
C LYS A 53 23.44 -48.98 -26.36
N TYR A 54 23.97 -50.11 -25.91
CA TYR A 54 24.45 -50.33 -24.57
C TYR A 54 25.98 -50.49 -24.56
N ASN A 55 26.66 -49.63 -23.82
CA ASN A 55 28.10 -49.76 -23.53
C ASN A 55 28.26 -50.46 -22.17
N PRO A 56 28.71 -51.73 -22.12
CA PRO A 56 28.84 -52.50 -20.89
C PRO A 56 29.91 -51.94 -19.95
N ASP A 57 31.07 -51.51 -20.47
CA ASP A 57 32.20 -51.01 -19.67
C ASP A 57 31.83 -49.77 -18.85
N LYS A 58 31.01 -48.90 -19.43
CA LYS A 58 30.53 -47.67 -18.79
C LYS A 58 29.16 -47.83 -18.12
N LYS A 59 28.50 -48.98 -18.33
CA LYS A 59 27.09 -49.24 -17.98
C LYS A 59 26.16 -48.16 -18.50
N VAL A 60 26.32 -47.74 -19.76
CA VAL A 60 25.52 -46.66 -20.37
C VAL A 60 24.64 -47.20 -21.49
N LEU A 61 23.33 -47.12 -21.33
CA LEU A 61 22.35 -47.27 -22.40
C LEU A 61 22.08 -45.89 -23.04
N THR A 62 22.51 -45.71 -24.29
CA THR A 62 22.27 -44.47 -25.03
C THR A 62 20.95 -44.58 -25.80
N LEU A 63 20.09 -43.59 -25.62
CA LEU A 63 18.84 -43.38 -26.36
C LEU A 63 18.94 -42.06 -27.11
N GLN A 64 19.06 -42.11 -28.43
CA GLN A 64 19.12 -40.92 -29.27
C GLN A 64 18.06 -40.98 -30.37
N GLY A 65 17.05 -40.11 -30.25
CA GLY A 65 15.88 -40.15 -31.14
C GLY A 65 15.16 -41.50 -31.11
N ALA A 66 15.20 -42.21 -29.98
CA ALA A 66 14.79 -43.61 -29.92
C ALA A 66 13.27 -43.76 -29.74
N THR A 67 12.70 -44.79 -30.33
CA THR A 67 11.36 -45.30 -29.98
C THR A 67 11.47 -46.74 -29.51
N ILE A 68 10.88 -47.08 -28.37
CA ILE A 68 10.88 -48.45 -27.82
C ILE A 68 9.46 -48.79 -27.38
N SER A 69 8.79 -49.67 -28.12
CA SER A 69 7.39 -50.04 -27.88
C SER A 69 7.26 -51.54 -27.66
N SER A 70 6.78 -51.96 -26.49
CA SER A 70 6.52 -53.37 -26.16
C SER A 70 5.05 -53.59 -25.79
N ASN A 71 4.47 -54.71 -26.23
CA ASN A 71 3.06 -55.04 -25.98
C ASN A 71 2.86 -56.00 -24.80
N THR A 72 3.84 -56.86 -24.50
CA THR A 72 3.70 -57.96 -23.53
C THR A 72 4.68 -57.88 -22.36
N THR A 73 5.74 -57.09 -22.46
CA THR A 73 6.83 -56.99 -21.47
C THR A 73 7.21 -55.53 -21.21
N ASN A 74 8.20 -55.30 -20.34
CA ASN A 74 8.77 -53.96 -20.15
C ASN A 74 9.45 -53.48 -21.44
N ALA A 75 9.43 -52.17 -21.70
CA ALA A 75 10.26 -51.58 -22.75
C ALA A 75 11.74 -51.71 -22.39
N ILE A 76 12.07 -51.46 -21.12
CA ILE A 76 13.40 -51.67 -20.53
C ILE A 76 13.25 -52.35 -19.16
N LEU A 77 13.95 -53.47 -18.97
CA LEU A 77 14.10 -54.16 -17.69
C LEU A 77 15.59 -54.31 -17.35
N SER A 78 16.02 -53.83 -16.18
CA SER A 78 17.43 -53.85 -15.77
C SER A 78 17.65 -54.44 -14.37
N TYR A 79 18.64 -55.32 -14.27
CA TYR A 79 19.23 -55.79 -13.01
C TYR A 79 20.69 -55.30 -12.85
N ILE A 80 21.16 -54.40 -13.73
CA ILE A 80 22.51 -53.83 -13.67
C ILE A 80 22.60 -52.80 -12.54
N ASP A 81 23.57 -53.00 -11.64
CA ASP A 81 23.94 -52.02 -10.63
C ASP A 81 24.68 -50.82 -11.22
N GLY A 82 24.07 -49.64 -11.10
CA GLY A 82 24.60 -48.37 -11.59
C GLY A 82 24.35 -48.11 -13.07
N LEU A 83 23.28 -48.66 -13.65
CA LEU A 83 22.92 -48.38 -15.05
C LEU A 83 22.66 -46.88 -15.26
N LYS A 84 23.23 -46.33 -16.33
CA LYS A 84 22.98 -44.97 -16.79
C LYS A 84 22.22 -45.00 -18.11
N ILE A 85 21.04 -44.41 -18.17
CA ILE A 85 20.31 -44.15 -19.41
C ILE A 85 20.68 -42.74 -19.86
N LYS A 86 21.42 -42.62 -20.98
CA LYS A 86 21.82 -41.35 -21.58
C LYS A 86 20.87 -41.00 -22.73
N VAL A 87 20.04 -39.99 -22.54
CA VAL A 87 19.01 -39.50 -23.46
C VAL A 87 19.53 -38.30 -24.24
N ILE A 88 19.53 -38.38 -25.56
CA ILE A 88 19.95 -37.33 -26.49
C ILE A 88 18.79 -37.04 -27.45
N GLY A 89 18.44 -35.77 -27.63
CA GLY A 89 17.21 -35.40 -28.36
C GLY A 89 15.96 -35.88 -27.63
N THR A 90 14.94 -36.31 -28.37
CA THR A 90 13.68 -36.81 -27.79
C THR A 90 13.53 -38.30 -28.05
N SER A 91 13.30 -39.08 -26.99
CA SER A 91 13.06 -40.52 -27.08
C SER A 91 11.72 -40.89 -26.44
N ASN A 92 11.03 -41.89 -27.00
CA ASN A 92 9.69 -42.30 -26.61
C ASN A 92 9.65 -43.81 -26.29
N LEU A 93 9.21 -44.15 -25.09
CA LEU A 93 9.04 -45.53 -24.65
C LEU A 93 7.56 -45.76 -24.32
N SER A 94 7.02 -46.91 -24.71
CA SER A 94 5.61 -47.23 -24.45
C SER A 94 5.37 -48.71 -24.17
N THR A 95 4.47 -49.00 -23.22
CA THR A 95 4.00 -50.36 -22.90
C THR A 95 2.49 -50.44 -22.75
N ALA A 96 1.90 -51.57 -23.15
CA ALA A 96 0.45 -51.79 -23.07
C ALA A 96 -0.01 -52.45 -21.75
N GLY A 97 0.66 -53.52 -21.31
CA GLY A 97 0.22 -54.34 -20.16
C GLY A 97 1.23 -54.45 -19.02
N ASN A 98 2.31 -53.68 -19.04
CA ASN A 98 3.40 -53.79 -18.05
C ASN A 98 4.05 -52.42 -17.81
N THR A 99 4.93 -52.33 -16.82
CA THR A 99 5.74 -51.14 -16.55
C THR A 99 6.63 -50.80 -17.74
N THR A 100 6.76 -49.52 -18.09
CA THR A 100 7.62 -49.11 -19.22
C THR A 100 9.10 -49.30 -18.91
N LEU A 101 9.60 -48.68 -17.83
CA LEU A 101 10.96 -48.85 -17.33
C LEU A 101 10.93 -49.48 -15.94
N SER A 102 11.45 -50.71 -15.80
CA SER A 102 11.57 -51.38 -14.50
C SER A 102 13.03 -51.74 -14.21
N PHE A 103 13.44 -51.56 -12.96
CA PHE A 103 14.80 -51.90 -12.53
C PHE A 103 14.86 -52.30 -11.07
N ARG A 104 15.79 -53.19 -10.73
CA ARG A 104 15.99 -53.72 -9.37
C ARG A 104 17.31 -53.33 -8.71
N LYS A 105 18.13 -52.56 -9.43
CA LYS A 105 19.39 -51.98 -8.94
C LYS A 105 19.47 -50.51 -9.33
N PRO A 106 20.28 -49.69 -8.62
CA PRO A 106 20.28 -48.24 -8.81
C PRO A 106 20.45 -47.81 -10.27
N LEU A 107 19.61 -46.87 -10.71
CA LEU A 107 19.57 -46.39 -12.08
C LEU A 107 19.61 -44.86 -12.15
N THR A 108 20.34 -44.32 -13.12
CA THR A 108 20.38 -42.88 -13.42
C THR A 108 19.89 -42.60 -14.83
N ILE A 109 18.97 -41.63 -15.01
CA ILE A 109 18.57 -41.08 -16.31
C ILE A 109 19.25 -39.71 -16.48
N MET A 110 19.96 -39.50 -17.59
CA MET A 110 20.70 -38.26 -17.85
C MET A 110 20.83 -37.94 -19.34
N GLY A 111 21.47 -36.81 -19.71
CA GLY A 111 21.98 -36.58 -21.08
C GLY A 111 21.45 -35.34 -21.81
N GLY A 112 20.66 -34.49 -21.15
CA GLY A 112 20.11 -33.24 -21.67
C GLY A 112 18.85 -33.40 -22.52
N GLY A 113 18.54 -34.63 -22.97
CA GLY A 113 17.37 -34.92 -23.80
C GLY A 113 16.04 -35.00 -23.04
N VAL A 114 14.99 -35.31 -23.80
CA VAL A 114 13.62 -35.55 -23.33
C VAL A 114 13.29 -37.03 -23.45
N LEU A 115 12.91 -37.68 -22.35
CA LEU A 115 12.46 -39.06 -22.32
C LEU A 115 10.97 -39.11 -21.97
N ASN A 116 10.15 -39.53 -22.92
CA ASN A 116 8.73 -39.76 -22.71
C ASN A 116 8.50 -41.25 -22.46
N MET A 117 7.82 -41.60 -21.37
CA MET A 117 7.50 -42.98 -21.00
C MET A 117 6.00 -43.09 -20.73
N LYS A 118 5.35 -44.06 -21.39
CA LYS A 118 3.93 -44.30 -21.25
C LYS A 118 3.60 -45.76 -20.98
N SER A 119 2.96 -46.04 -19.85
CA SER A 119 2.32 -47.34 -19.62
C SER A 119 0.80 -47.16 -19.60
N LYS A 120 0.06 -48.02 -20.31
CA LYS A 120 -1.41 -47.94 -20.32
C LYS A 120 -2.04 -48.45 -19.02
N SER A 121 -1.47 -49.50 -18.41
CA SER A 121 -2.03 -50.16 -17.23
C SER A 121 -1.22 -49.96 -15.96
N GLU A 122 0.11 -49.98 -16.03
CA GLU A 122 1.01 -50.05 -14.87
C GLU A 122 1.82 -48.75 -14.67
N CYS A 123 3.00 -48.85 -14.05
CA CYS A 123 3.95 -47.76 -13.86
C CYS A 123 4.58 -47.30 -15.18
N ALA A 124 4.79 -46.00 -15.39
CA ALA A 124 5.75 -45.58 -16.42
C ALA A 124 7.20 -45.86 -15.96
N ILE A 125 7.52 -45.64 -14.69
CA ILE A 125 8.81 -46.00 -14.09
C ILE A 125 8.59 -46.74 -12.77
N TYR A 126 9.24 -47.88 -12.60
CA TYR A 126 9.20 -48.67 -11.36
C TYR A 126 10.61 -48.98 -10.85
N ALA A 127 10.98 -48.31 -9.76
CA ALA A 127 12.23 -48.49 -9.03
C ALA A 127 12.07 -49.60 -7.97
N ASN A 128 11.98 -50.84 -8.41
CA ASN A 128 11.63 -51.98 -7.54
C ASN A 128 12.71 -52.19 -6.46
N GLY A 129 12.41 -51.75 -5.23
CA GLY A 129 13.28 -51.91 -4.07
C GLY A 129 14.64 -51.22 -4.20
N THR A 130 14.74 -50.16 -5.01
CA THR A 130 16.03 -49.52 -5.35
C THR A 130 15.91 -48.02 -5.64
N ASN A 131 17.04 -47.37 -5.92
CA ASN A 131 17.11 -45.91 -6.05
C ASN A 131 17.04 -45.46 -7.51
N LEU A 132 16.36 -44.33 -7.73
CA LEU A 132 16.28 -43.64 -9.02
C LEU A 132 16.96 -42.27 -8.91
N THR A 133 17.79 -41.94 -9.89
CA THR A 133 18.31 -40.58 -10.07
C THR A 133 17.93 -40.05 -11.46
N ILE A 134 17.39 -38.83 -11.53
CA ILE A 134 17.20 -38.09 -12.78
C ILE A 134 18.07 -36.84 -12.73
N ASP A 135 19.02 -36.76 -13.67
CA ASP A 135 20.10 -35.78 -13.67
C ASP A 135 20.24 -35.10 -15.03
N ASN A 136 20.04 -33.78 -15.08
CA ASN A 136 20.25 -33.00 -16.31
C ASN A 136 19.50 -33.55 -17.53
N CYS A 137 18.18 -33.76 -17.42
CA CYS A 137 17.30 -34.14 -18.53
C CYS A 137 15.83 -33.82 -18.22
N THR A 138 14.96 -34.00 -19.22
CA THR A 138 13.51 -33.95 -19.02
C THR A 138 12.93 -35.37 -19.08
N VAL A 139 12.12 -35.74 -18.09
CA VAL A 139 11.41 -37.02 -18.05
C VAL A 139 9.92 -36.77 -17.92
N ASN A 140 9.14 -37.33 -18.84
CA ASN A 140 7.68 -37.32 -18.79
C ASN A 140 7.19 -38.76 -18.63
N ALA A 141 6.64 -39.10 -17.46
CA ALA A 141 6.21 -40.43 -17.08
C ALA A 141 4.68 -40.45 -16.89
N GLU A 142 3.96 -41.13 -17.77
CA GLU A 142 2.50 -41.29 -17.71
C GLU A 142 2.15 -42.78 -17.58
N GLY A 143 1.70 -43.23 -16.42
CA GLY A 143 1.22 -44.60 -16.22
C GLY A 143 -0.27 -44.67 -15.91
N GLY A 144 -0.86 -45.84 -16.16
CA GLY A 144 -2.25 -46.13 -15.81
C GLY A 144 -2.41 -46.15 -14.29
N ALA A 145 -1.66 -47.03 -13.64
CA ALA A 145 -1.63 -47.18 -12.19
C ALA A 145 -0.80 -46.07 -11.52
N TYR A 146 0.47 -45.95 -11.92
CA TYR A 146 1.48 -45.09 -11.28
C TYR A 146 2.29 -44.29 -12.30
N GLY A 147 2.63 -43.04 -11.98
CA GLY A 147 3.58 -42.28 -12.81
C GLY A 147 5.00 -42.82 -12.62
N ILE A 148 5.55 -42.57 -11.43
CA ILE A 148 6.87 -43.02 -10.98
C ILE A 148 6.70 -43.62 -9.59
N ALA A 149 7.04 -44.89 -9.40
CA ALA A 149 6.87 -45.57 -8.12
C ALA A 149 8.14 -46.34 -7.68
N GLY A 150 8.37 -46.42 -6.37
CA GLY A 150 9.21 -47.45 -5.75
C GLY A 150 8.39 -48.72 -5.45
N ASP A 151 8.91 -49.67 -4.65
CA ASP A 151 8.20 -50.93 -4.35
C ASP A 151 7.22 -50.77 -3.18
N ASN A 152 7.70 -50.29 -2.03
CA ASN A 152 6.86 -50.09 -0.85
C ASN A 152 7.26 -48.90 0.03
N GLY A 153 8.18 -48.06 -0.44
CA GLY A 153 8.65 -46.88 0.28
C GLY A 153 9.50 -47.18 1.52
N SER A 154 9.97 -48.40 1.72
CA SER A 154 10.76 -48.76 2.91
C SER A 154 12.20 -48.26 2.86
N LYS A 155 12.81 -48.16 1.67
CA LYS A 155 14.24 -47.81 1.53
C LYS A 155 14.60 -47.04 0.26
N GLU A 156 13.68 -46.97 -0.70
CA GLU A 156 13.90 -46.42 -2.03
C GLU A 156 14.03 -44.91 -1.99
N LYS A 157 15.05 -44.39 -2.66
CA LYS A 157 15.29 -42.95 -2.78
C LYS A 157 15.10 -42.51 -4.23
N PHE A 158 14.38 -41.41 -4.40
CA PHE A 158 14.26 -40.74 -5.68
C PHE A 158 14.98 -39.39 -5.63
N THR A 159 16.04 -39.24 -6.42
CA THR A 159 16.81 -37.99 -6.51
C THR A 159 16.59 -37.32 -7.85
N ILE A 160 16.33 -36.01 -7.83
CA ILE A 160 16.15 -35.15 -9.00
C ILE A 160 17.10 -33.97 -8.86
N ARG A 161 17.94 -33.74 -9.88
CA ARG A 161 18.85 -32.59 -9.92
C ARG A 161 19.01 -32.04 -11.34
N LYS A 162 18.95 -30.72 -11.48
CA LYS A 162 19.05 -30.00 -12.77
C LYS A 162 18.11 -30.58 -13.85
N ALA A 163 16.94 -31.07 -13.45
CA ALA A 163 16.07 -31.86 -14.30
C ALA A 163 14.63 -31.40 -14.20
N LYS A 164 13.84 -31.72 -15.22
CA LYS A 164 12.38 -31.54 -15.22
C LYS A 164 11.71 -32.89 -15.26
N VAL A 165 10.91 -33.19 -14.25
CA VAL A 165 10.13 -34.43 -14.14
C VAL A 165 8.66 -34.09 -14.17
N THR A 166 7.93 -34.65 -15.13
CA THR A 166 6.47 -34.66 -15.15
C THR A 166 5.98 -36.07 -14.91
N ALA A 167 5.14 -36.28 -13.92
CA ALA A 167 4.59 -37.60 -13.60
C ALA A 167 3.06 -37.56 -13.51
N ILE A 168 2.40 -38.55 -14.09
CA ILE A 168 0.94 -38.75 -14.04
C ILE A 168 0.68 -40.23 -13.78
N GLY A 169 0.11 -40.56 -12.63
CA GLY A 169 -0.44 -41.89 -12.32
C GLY A 169 -1.90 -41.75 -11.91
N LYS A 170 -2.80 -42.47 -12.59
CA LYS A 170 -4.24 -42.19 -12.53
C LYS A 170 -4.95 -42.95 -11.42
N GLU A 171 -4.46 -44.13 -11.03
CA GLU A 171 -5.13 -45.01 -10.06
C GLU A 171 -4.60 -44.84 -8.64
N TYR A 172 -3.28 -44.90 -8.44
CA TYR A 172 -2.66 -44.98 -7.12
C TYR A 172 -1.85 -43.73 -6.77
N GLY A 173 -1.02 -43.23 -7.69
CA GLY A 173 -0.26 -42.01 -7.44
C GLY A 173 0.69 -41.61 -8.58
N SER A 174 0.94 -40.31 -8.71
CA SER A 174 1.87 -39.79 -9.72
C SER A 174 3.34 -39.98 -9.31
N ILE A 175 3.67 -39.76 -8.04
CA ILE A 175 4.99 -40.07 -7.46
C ILE A 175 4.76 -40.62 -6.05
N CYS A 176 4.99 -41.92 -5.83
CA CYS A 176 4.77 -42.58 -4.54
C CYS A 176 5.66 -43.81 -4.34
N ASP A 177 5.47 -44.50 -3.21
CA ASP A 177 6.22 -45.68 -2.79
C ASP A 177 7.74 -45.47 -2.69
N PHE A 178 8.16 -44.24 -2.34
CA PHE A 178 9.54 -43.90 -2.03
C PHE A 178 9.69 -43.58 -0.54
N ALA A 179 10.81 -43.99 0.07
CA ALA A 179 11.18 -43.60 1.42
C ALA A 179 11.55 -42.11 1.47
N GLU A 180 12.19 -41.61 0.41
CA GLU A 180 12.78 -40.28 0.35
C GLU A 180 12.71 -39.70 -1.07
N LEU A 181 12.31 -38.42 -1.17
CA LEU A 181 12.36 -37.63 -2.40
C LEU A 181 13.35 -36.46 -2.23
N ASN A 182 14.47 -36.53 -2.92
CA ASN A 182 15.54 -35.55 -2.90
C ASN A 182 15.48 -34.65 -4.14
N MET A 183 15.30 -33.34 -3.94
CA MET A 183 15.17 -32.35 -5.02
C MET A 183 16.31 -31.32 -4.92
N GLU A 184 17.48 -31.64 -5.47
CA GLU A 184 18.66 -30.78 -5.41
C GLU A 184 18.48 -29.56 -6.35
N GLY A 185 18.20 -28.40 -5.77
CA GLY A 185 17.90 -27.16 -6.53
C GLY A 185 16.56 -27.18 -7.27
N CYS A 186 15.76 -28.22 -7.06
CA CYS A 186 14.44 -28.40 -7.68
C CYS A 186 13.34 -28.34 -6.61
N GLY A 187 12.10 -28.22 -7.05
CA GLY A 187 10.94 -28.38 -6.17
C GLY A 187 9.68 -28.71 -6.94
N ILE A 188 8.65 -29.11 -6.21
CA ILE A 188 7.32 -29.40 -6.76
C ILE A 188 6.68 -28.05 -7.14
N THR A 189 6.40 -27.88 -8.42
CA THR A 189 5.80 -26.66 -8.99
C THR A 189 4.36 -26.86 -9.46
N GLN A 190 3.94 -28.12 -9.63
CA GLN A 190 2.56 -28.49 -9.94
C GLN A 190 2.22 -29.83 -9.26
N PRO A 191 1.03 -29.99 -8.64
CA PRO A 191 0.15 -28.89 -8.26
C PRO A 191 0.83 -28.00 -7.19
N VAL A 192 0.47 -26.73 -7.17
CA VAL A 192 0.98 -25.76 -6.19
C VAL A 192 0.58 -26.23 -4.78
N GLY A 193 1.51 -26.13 -3.82
CA GLY A 193 1.28 -26.54 -2.43
C GLY A 193 1.44 -28.04 -2.15
N ALA A 194 1.73 -28.85 -3.17
CA ALA A 194 2.06 -30.25 -2.95
C ALA A 194 3.45 -30.40 -2.29
N THR A 195 3.55 -31.35 -1.37
CA THR A 195 4.78 -31.66 -0.64
C THR A 195 5.04 -33.17 -0.67
N PHE A 196 6.25 -33.59 -0.36
CA PHE A 196 6.53 -35.01 -0.13
C PHE A 196 6.18 -35.37 1.32
N SER A 197 5.39 -36.43 1.50
CA SER A 197 5.07 -36.99 2.81
C SER A 197 5.87 -38.26 3.02
N SER A 198 6.76 -38.25 4.01
CA SER A 198 7.50 -39.46 4.41
C SER A 198 6.61 -40.53 5.02
N SER A 199 5.47 -40.15 5.64
CA SER A 199 4.52 -41.10 6.22
C SER A 199 3.57 -41.74 5.19
N LYS A 200 3.27 -41.05 4.09
CA LYS A 200 2.51 -41.60 2.95
C LYS A 200 3.41 -42.04 1.79
N HIS A 201 4.74 -41.98 1.95
CA HIS A 201 5.74 -42.39 0.96
C HIS A 201 5.57 -41.76 -0.43
N GLY A 202 5.03 -40.55 -0.53
CA GLY A 202 4.68 -39.96 -1.83
C GLY A 202 4.39 -38.47 -1.82
N VAL A 203 4.21 -37.92 -3.02
CA VAL A 203 3.80 -36.52 -3.20
C VAL A 203 2.32 -36.38 -2.87
N VAL A 204 2.01 -35.52 -1.90
CA VAL A 204 0.67 -35.28 -1.39
C VAL A 204 0.23 -33.84 -1.61
N LEU A 205 -1.07 -33.62 -1.78
CA LEU A 205 -1.72 -32.32 -1.74
C LEU A 205 -2.86 -32.39 -0.73
N ASN A 206 -2.90 -31.46 0.23
CA ASN A 206 -3.87 -31.49 1.34
C ASN A 206 -3.87 -32.82 2.11
N GLY A 207 -2.70 -33.45 2.23
CA GLY A 207 -2.51 -34.73 2.92
C GLY A 207 -2.84 -35.97 2.09
N GLU A 208 -3.38 -35.86 0.87
CA GLU A 208 -3.71 -37.00 0.01
C GLU A 208 -2.72 -37.18 -1.15
N ILE A 209 -2.42 -38.43 -1.52
CA ILE A 209 -1.50 -38.75 -2.62
C ILE A 209 -2.03 -38.14 -3.92
N VAL A 210 -1.17 -37.41 -4.63
CA VAL A 210 -1.54 -36.74 -5.88
C VAL A 210 -1.64 -37.77 -7.01
N LYS A 211 -2.86 -37.91 -7.57
CA LYS A 211 -3.16 -38.75 -8.76
C LYS A 211 -3.29 -37.93 -10.05
N SER A 212 -3.02 -36.63 -9.96
CA SER A 212 -2.98 -35.70 -11.10
C SER A 212 -1.54 -35.36 -11.46
N LYS A 213 -1.34 -34.51 -12.46
CA LYS A 213 -0.01 -34.14 -12.95
C LYS A 213 0.85 -33.52 -11.84
N VAL A 214 1.98 -34.17 -11.55
CA VAL A 214 3.05 -33.62 -10.72
C VAL A 214 4.18 -33.12 -11.61
N VAL A 215 4.69 -31.91 -11.35
CA VAL A 215 5.87 -31.35 -12.02
C VAL A 215 6.91 -30.96 -10.99
N ILE A 216 8.10 -31.53 -11.11
CA ILE A 216 9.30 -31.16 -10.35
C ILE A 216 10.30 -30.56 -11.32
N GLN A 217 10.80 -29.36 -11.02
CA GLN A 217 11.79 -28.67 -11.86
C GLN A 217 12.61 -27.70 -11.01
N GLU A 218 13.63 -27.09 -11.62
CA GLU A 218 14.41 -26.04 -10.97
C GLU A 218 13.53 -24.89 -10.48
N LEU A 219 13.84 -24.39 -9.29
CA LEU A 219 13.10 -23.29 -8.67
C LEU A 219 13.61 -21.95 -9.20
N THR A 220 12.67 -21.10 -9.62
CA THR A 220 12.97 -19.68 -9.86
C THR A 220 12.87 -18.95 -8.53
N LYS A 221 13.90 -18.20 -8.14
CA LYS A 221 13.88 -17.30 -6.97
C LYS A 221 13.46 -15.89 -7.40
N TYR A 222 12.70 -15.18 -6.57
CA TYR A 222 12.06 -13.91 -6.94
C TYR A 222 12.59 -12.66 -6.24
N ASP A 223 13.85 -12.60 -5.81
CA ASP A 223 14.42 -11.37 -5.19
C ASP A 223 13.57 -10.76 -4.06
N LEU A 224 12.79 -11.62 -3.39
CA LEU A 224 11.83 -11.30 -2.35
C LEU A 224 11.96 -12.38 -1.27
N THR A 225 12.06 -11.94 -0.02
CA THR A 225 12.00 -12.85 1.13
C THR A 225 10.90 -12.41 2.09
N ILE A 226 10.25 -13.40 2.70
CA ILE A 226 9.23 -13.23 3.74
C ILE A 226 9.68 -14.01 4.96
N CYS A 227 9.81 -13.35 6.11
CA CYS A 227 10.39 -13.93 7.33
C CYS A 227 11.74 -14.64 7.11
N GLY A 228 12.56 -14.14 6.19
CA GLY A 228 13.86 -14.74 5.82
C GLY A 228 13.79 -15.94 4.87
N VAL A 229 12.60 -16.39 4.46
CA VAL A 229 12.41 -17.46 3.46
C VAL A 229 12.33 -16.86 2.06
N ASP A 230 13.12 -17.42 1.13
CA ASP A 230 13.07 -17.06 -0.29
C ASP A 230 11.70 -17.34 -0.90
N VAL A 231 11.13 -16.34 -1.58
CA VAL A 231 9.95 -16.53 -2.42
C VAL A 231 10.39 -17.10 -3.75
N THR A 232 9.80 -18.23 -4.13
CA THR A 232 10.16 -19.02 -5.31
C THR A 232 8.93 -19.47 -6.10
N SER A 233 9.15 -20.04 -7.29
CA SER A 233 8.10 -20.62 -8.13
C SER A 233 7.28 -21.73 -7.45
N ALA A 234 7.77 -22.33 -6.35
CA ALA A 234 7.04 -23.35 -5.60
C ALA A 234 6.09 -22.77 -4.53
N ASN A 235 6.42 -21.62 -3.93
CA ASN A 235 5.66 -21.07 -2.79
C ASN A 235 4.97 -19.73 -3.06
N CYS A 236 5.24 -19.06 -4.19
CA CYS A 236 4.75 -17.68 -4.42
C CYS A 236 3.23 -17.53 -4.36
N ASN A 237 2.46 -18.57 -4.69
CA ASN A 237 0.99 -18.50 -4.70
C ASN A 237 0.34 -18.66 -3.32
N ASP A 238 1.06 -19.21 -2.33
CA ASP A 238 0.61 -19.34 -0.95
C ASP A 238 1.81 -19.29 0.00
N LEU A 239 2.02 -18.12 0.61
CA LEU A 239 3.11 -17.87 1.55
C LEU A 239 2.68 -18.10 3.00
N SER A 240 1.44 -18.53 3.26
CA SER A 240 0.92 -18.80 4.62
C SER A 240 1.58 -20.00 5.30
N LYS A 241 2.34 -20.81 4.55
CA LYS A 241 3.11 -21.94 5.08
C LYS A 241 4.46 -21.52 5.68
N ILE A 242 4.86 -20.26 5.53
CA ILE A 242 6.06 -19.72 6.16
C ILE A 242 5.76 -19.46 7.64
N ASP A 243 6.63 -19.92 8.52
CA ASP A 243 6.50 -19.69 9.96
C ASP A 243 6.37 -18.20 10.28
N GLY A 244 5.38 -17.86 11.10
CA GLY A 244 5.05 -16.47 11.43
C GLY A 244 4.14 -15.77 10.42
N VAL A 245 3.70 -16.44 9.34
CA VAL A 245 2.76 -15.89 8.36
C VAL A 245 1.35 -16.47 8.56
N SER A 246 0.34 -15.62 8.58
CA SER A 246 -1.08 -16.00 8.56
C SER A 246 -1.91 -15.04 7.72
N GLY A 247 -3.17 -15.40 7.48
CA GLY A 247 -4.03 -14.72 6.50
C GLY A 247 -3.65 -15.08 5.06
N THR A 248 -4.09 -14.28 4.09
CA THR A 248 -3.78 -14.53 2.67
C THR A 248 -2.57 -13.71 2.25
N VAL A 249 -1.47 -14.39 1.94
CA VAL A 249 -0.22 -13.79 1.45
C VAL A 249 0.21 -14.51 0.18
N LYS A 250 0.25 -13.79 -0.95
CA LYS A 250 0.64 -14.35 -2.25
C LYS A 250 1.38 -13.34 -3.10
N TYR A 251 2.37 -13.81 -3.84
CA TYR A 251 3.16 -13.05 -4.79
C TYR A 251 2.90 -13.52 -6.22
N ASN A 252 2.47 -12.60 -7.08
CA ASN A 252 2.35 -12.82 -8.52
C ASN A 252 3.60 -12.23 -9.22
N PRO A 253 4.50 -13.07 -9.77
CA PRO A 253 5.73 -12.59 -10.41
C PRO A 253 5.47 -11.80 -11.69
N ASP A 254 4.49 -12.18 -12.51
CA ASP A 254 4.18 -11.52 -13.79
C ASP A 254 3.74 -10.05 -13.59
N LYS A 255 3.04 -9.78 -12.48
CA LYS A 255 2.54 -8.46 -12.11
C LYS A 255 3.44 -7.74 -11.10
N LYS A 256 4.49 -8.39 -10.58
CA LYS A 256 5.29 -7.95 -9.43
C LYS A 256 4.40 -7.48 -8.27
N LEU A 257 3.40 -8.31 -7.94
CA LEU A 257 2.33 -7.95 -7.01
C LEU A 257 2.31 -8.88 -5.81
N LEU A 258 2.68 -8.37 -4.64
CA LEU A 258 2.48 -9.02 -3.34
C LEU A 258 1.10 -8.61 -2.80
N THR A 259 0.19 -9.56 -2.64
CA THR A 259 -1.12 -9.33 -2.03
C THR A 259 -1.08 -9.74 -0.57
N LEU A 260 -1.48 -8.83 0.31
CA LEU A 260 -1.71 -9.04 1.73
C LEU A 260 -3.20 -8.83 2.01
N GLN A 261 -3.89 -9.87 2.45
CA GLN A 261 -5.30 -9.78 2.80
C GLN A 261 -5.56 -10.38 4.18
N GLY A 262 -5.89 -9.52 5.14
CA GLY A 262 -6.03 -9.90 6.55
C GLY A 262 -4.76 -10.58 7.10
N ALA A 263 -3.59 -10.23 6.56
CA ALA A 263 -2.36 -10.95 6.80
C ALA A 263 -1.69 -10.53 8.11
N THR A 264 -1.06 -11.49 8.79
CA THR A 264 -0.08 -11.21 9.85
C THR A 264 1.24 -11.83 9.46
N ILE A 265 2.33 -11.06 9.49
CA ILE A 265 3.69 -11.50 9.21
C ILE A 265 4.55 -11.09 10.41
N SER A 266 4.83 -12.05 11.28
CA SER A 266 5.59 -11.87 12.51
C SER A 266 6.90 -12.64 12.40
N SER A 267 7.97 -11.94 12.04
CA SER A 267 9.27 -12.54 11.78
C SER A 267 10.12 -12.57 13.05
N ASN A 268 10.71 -13.74 13.32
CA ASN A 268 11.78 -13.90 14.32
C ASN A 268 13.16 -13.55 13.76
N THR A 269 13.26 -13.23 12.46
CA THR A 269 14.50 -12.77 11.82
C THR A 269 14.58 -11.25 11.81
N ALA A 270 15.62 -10.70 11.16
CA ALA A 270 15.84 -9.26 11.12
C ALA A 270 14.75 -8.47 10.38
N ILE A 271 14.14 -9.04 9.33
CA ILE A 271 13.22 -8.34 8.41
C ILE A 271 12.00 -9.23 8.11
N ALA A 272 10.78 -8.65 8.08
CA ALA A 272 9.56 -9.40 7.77
C ALA A 272 9.33 -9.50 6.27
N ILE A 273 9.56 -8.40 5.53
CA ILE A 273 9.52 -8.37 4.07
C ILE A 273 10.77 -7.65 3.56
N LEU A 274 11.60 -8.35 2.79
CA LEU A 274 12.77 -7.77 2.12
C LEU A 274 12.63 -7.93 0.61
N SER A 275 12.73 -6.83 -0.15
CA SER A 275 12.63 -6.87 -1.61
C SER A 275 13.78 -6.18 -2.33
N TYR A 276 14.24 -6.83 -3.40
CA TYR A 276 15.13 -6.28 -4.43
C TYR A 276 14.42 -6.19 -5.79
N ILE A 277 13.09 -6.36 -5.84
CA ILE A 277 12.30 -6.32 -7.07
C ILE A 277 12.05 -4.87 -7.49
N ASP A 278 12.44 -4.54 -8.72
CA ASP A 278 12.13 -3.23 -9.31
C ASP A 278 10.64 -3.09 -9.66
N GLY A 279 9.96 -2.14 -9.01
CA GLY A 279 8.54 -1.86 -9.21
C GLY A 279 7.62 -2.82 -8.46
N LEU A 280 8.02 -3.35 -7.30
CA LEU A 280 7.15 -4.17 -6.46
C LEU A 280 5.92 -3.37 -6.02
N LYS A 281 4.74 -3.97 -6.18
CA LYS A 281 3.48 -3.47 -5.63
C LYS A 281 3.04 -4.35 -4.47
N ILE A 282 2.78 -3.76 -3.32
CA ILE A 282 2.12 -4.41 -2.18
C ILE A 282 0.65 -3.96 -2.17
N ASN A 283 -0.26 -4.89 -2.47
CA ASN A 283 -1.70 -4.66 -2.42
C ASN A 283 -2.26 -5.13 -1.06
N VAL A 284 -2.69 -4.18 -0.23
CA VAL A 284 -3.19 -4.39 1.13
C VAL A 284 -4.71 -4.34 1.16
N ILE A 285 -5.34 -5.44 1.56
CA ILE A 285 -6.79 -5.61 1.67
C ILE A 285 -7.13 -5.93 3.12
N GLY A 286 -8.15 -5.27 3.68
CA GLY A 286 -8.44 -5.37 5.11
C GLY A 286 -7.28 -4.86 5.97
N THR A 287 -7.16 -5.36 7.19
CA THR A 287 -6.08 -4.96 8.12
C THR A 287 -4.95 -5.98 8.08
N ASN A 288 -3.73 -5.51 7.81
CA ASN A 288 -2.53 -6.34 7.69
C ASN A 288 -1.48 -5.88 8.71
N ASN A 289 -0.82 -6.83 9.38
CA ASN A 289 0.13 -6.55 10.46
C ASN A 289 1.49 -7.17 10.14
N LEU A 290 2.53 -6.35 10.15
CA LEU A 290 3.92 -6.77 10.00
C LEU A 290 4.67 -6.45 11.29
N SER A 291 5.47 -7.40 11.78
CA SER A 291 6.33 -7.20 12.94
C SER A 291 7.66 -7.94 12.87
N THR A 292 8.70 -7.36 13.45
CA THR A 292 10.05 -7.93 13.56
C THR A 292 10.67 -7.62 14.92
N ALA A 293 11.62 -8.47 15.35
CA ALA A 293 12.38 -8.24 16.59
C ALA A 293 13.71 -7.50 16.37
N GLY A 294 14.34 -7.63 15.18
CA GLY A 294 15.74 -7.24 14.96
C GLY A 294 15.95 -5.88 14.29
N ASN A 295 15.55 -5.73 13.02
CA ASN A 295 15.86 -4.54 12.20
C ASN A 295 14.56 -3.96 11.61
N ALA A 296 14.60 -3.58 10.33
CA ALA A 296 13.47 -3.00 9.64
C ALA A 296 12.32 -4.00 9.41
N THR A 297 11.06 -3.57 9.56
CA THR A 297 9.92 -4.46 9.33
C THR A 297 9.71 -4.72 7.85
N LEU A 298 9.64 -3.66 7.04
CA LEU A 298 9.62 -3.69 5.59
C LEU A 298 10.87 -2.97 5.07
N SER A 299 11.71 -3.67 4.30
CA SER A 299 12.89 -3.08 3.66
C SER A 299 12.92 -3.40 2.17
N PHE A 300 13.32 -2.43 1.36
CA PHE A 300 13.42 -2.60 -0.08
C PHE A 300 14.55 -1.75 -0.65
N ARG A 301 15.16 -2.24 -1.74
CA ARG A 301 16.30 -1.59 -2.42
C ARG A 301 15.98 -1.11 -3.84
N LYS A 302 14.74 -1.30 -4.27
CA LYS A 302 14.21 -0.87 -5.56
C LYS A 302 12.80 -0.30 -5.38
N PRO A 303 12.30 0.54 -6.31
CA PRO A 303 11.05 1.26 -6.10
C PRO A 303 9.88 0.36 -5.69
N LEU A 304 9.16 0.79 -4.65
CA LEU A 304 8.04 0.04 -4.08
C LEU A 304 6.80 0.92 -3.96
N THR A 305 5.63 0.34 -4.28
CA THR A 305 4.32 0.97 -4.07
C THR A 305 3.47 0.15 -3.10
N ILE A 306 2.91 0.80 -2.07
CA ILE A 306 1.88 0.21 -1.19
C ILE A 306 0.52 0.79 -1.59
N MET A 307 -0.46 -0.07 -1.84
CA MET A 307 -1.79 0.30 -2.32
C MET A 307 -2.87 -0.69 -1.90
N GLY A 308 -4.16 -0.45 -2.16
CA GLY A 308 -5.21 -1.51 -2.04
C GLY A 308 -6.43 -1.20 -1.16
N GLY A 309 -6.58 0.04 -0.70
CA GLY A 309 -7.71 0.50 0.12
C GLY A 309 -7.68 0.01 1.59
N GLY A 310 -6.89 -1.02 1.90
CA GLY A 310 -6.73 -1.56 3.24
C GLY A 310 -5.77 -0.79 4.14
N VAL A 311 -5.44 -1.41 5.27
CA VAL A 311 -4.53 -0.90 6.30
C VAL A 311 -3.29 -1.80 6.37
N LEU A 312 -2.11 -1.19 6.37
CA LEU A 312 -0.84 -1.84 6.70
C LEU A 312 -0.27 -1.28 7.99
N ASN A 313 -0.10 -2.13 8.99
CA ASN A 313 0.59 -1.81 10.23
C ASN A 313 1.99 -2.43 10.17
N ALA A 314 3.05 -1.62 10.21
CA ALA A 314 4.43 -2.08 10.29
C ALA A 314 5.02 -1.64 11.64
N LYS A 315 5.52 -2.59 12.44
CA LYS A 315 6.04 -2.32 13.78
C LYS A 315 7.34 -3.04 14.08
N THR A 316 8.31 -2.34 14.66
CA THR A 316 9.56 -2.93 15.20
C THR A 316 10.07 -2.08 16.35
N GLN A 317 10.62 -2.69 17.40
CA GLN A 317 11.14 -1.93 18.54
C GLN A 317 12.57 -1.40 18.33
N SER A 318 13.25 -1.85 17.28
CA SER A 318 14.69 -1.63 17.13
C SER A 318 15.03 -0.50 16.15
N ASP A 319 14.84 -0.72 14.85
CA ASP A 319 15.39 0.15 13.80
C ASP A 319 14.31 0.93 13.03
N CYS A 320 13.85 0.45 11.87
CA CYS A 320 12.96 1.21 11.00
C CYS A 320 11.68 0.44 10.66
N ALA A 321 10.48 1.00 10.88
CA ALA A 321 9.27 0.26 10.49
C ALA A 321 9.17 0.09 8.96
N ILE A 322 9.48 1.12 8.17
CA ILE A 322 9.53 1.04 6.70
C ILE A 322 10.79 1.74 6.18
N TYR A 323 11.70 0.97 5.60
CA TYR A 323 13.02 1.42 5.17
C TYR A 323 13.21 1.35 3.65
N ALA A 324 13.26 2.52 3.01
CA ALA A 324 13.50 2.71 1.59
C ALA A 324 15.01 2.88 1.32
N ASN A 325 15.74 1.76 1.24
CA ASN A 325 17.21 1.82 1.10
C ASN A 325 17.63 2.32 -0.29
N ARG A 326 18.07 3.59 -0.37
CA ARG A 326 18.52 4.25 -1.61
C ARG A 326 17.52 4.13 -2.76
N THR A 327 16.23 4.24 -2.45
CA THR A 327 15.16 4.04 -3.42
C THR A 327 13.89 4.80 -3.03
N ASN A 328 12.91 4.81 -3.93
CA ASN A 328 11.67 5.55 -3.77
C ASN A 328 10.55 4.71 -3.18
N LEU A 329 9.71 5.35 -2.36
CA LEU A 329 8.48 4.80 -1.80
C LEU A 329 7.27 5.56 -2.34
N THR A 330 6.22 4.83 -2.71
CA THR A 330 4.91 5.41 -2.99
C THR A 330 3.85 4.73 -2.13
N ILE A 331 2.99 5.53 -1.49
CA ILE A 331 1.79 5.06 -0.79
C ILE A 331 0.58 5.66 -1.49
N ASP A 332 -0.30 4.80 -2.01
CA ASP A 332 -1.37 5.16 -2.92
C ASP A 332 -2.70 4.49 -2.52
N ASN A 333 -3.70 5.28 -2.17
CA ASN A 333 -5.05 4.77 -1.86
C ASN A 333 -5.05 3.66 -0.80
N CYS A 334 -4.40 3.88 0.33
CA CYS A 334 -4.44 2.98 1.49
C CYS A 334 -4.08 3.71 2.79
N THR A 335 -4.20 3.01 3.92
CA THR A 335 -3.70 3.49 5.22
C THR A 335 -2.42 2.75 5.58
N VAL A 336 -1.38 3.47 5.99
CA VAL A 336 -0.12 2.90 6.49
C VAL A 336 0.18 3.47 7.87
N ASN A 337 0.40 2.58 8.84
CA ASN A 337 0.84 2.92 10.19
C ASN A 337 2.22 2.31 10.42
N ALA A 338 3.25 3.14 10.61
CA ALA A 338 4.63 2.72 10.78
C ALA A 338 5.14 3.19 12.16
N GLU A 339 5.48 2.26 13.04
CA GLU A 339 5.86 2.57 14.43
C GLU A 339 7.18 1.87 14.80
N SER A 340 8.16 2.67 15.24
CA SER A 340 9.43 2.13 15.69
C SER A 340 10.14 2.92 16.80
N GLY A 341 11.04 2.21 17.50
CA GLY A 341 11.95 2.78 18.49
C GLY A 341 12.94 3.79 17.92
N ALA A 342 13.38 3.64 16.66
CA ALA A 342 14.30 4.58 16.02
C ALA A 342 13.66 5.37 14.87
N TYR A 343 13.20 4.72 13.80
CA TYR A 343 12.70 5.35 12.58
C TYR A 343 11.29 4.87 12.21
N GLY A 344 10.35 5.79 11.99
CA GLY A 344 9.01 5.44 11.50
C GLY A 344 9.07 4.98 10.04
N ILE A 345 9.28 5.94 9.14
CA ILE A 345 9.50 5.71 7.71
C ILE A 345 10.75 6.49 7.31
N ALA A 346 11.77 5.81 6.78
CA ALA A 346 13.03 6.46 6.43
C ALA A 346 13.58 5.99 5.08
N GLY A 347 14.29 6.89 4.40
CA GLY A 347 15.26 6.52 3.36
C GLY A 347 16.63 6.16 3.96
N ASP A 348 17.68 6.05 3.14
CA ASP A 348 19.03 5.70 3.63
C ASP A 348 19.89 6.93 3.94
N THR A 349 19.97 7.86 3.00
CA THR A 349 20.87 9.02 3.09
C THR A 349 20.17 10.36 2.92
N GLY A 350 18.90 10.36 2.47
CA GLY A 350 18.19 11.57 2.08
C GLY A 350 18.79 12.30 0.89
N SER A 351 19.62 11.64 0.08
CA SER A 351 20.34 12.26 -1.04
C SER A 351 19.59 12.14 -2.38
N SER A 352 18.77 11.10 -2.54
CA SER A 352 18.06 10.83 -3.80
C SER A 352 16.68 10.19 -3.60
N GLU A 353 16.43 9.66 -2.41
CA GLU A 353 15.23 8.92 -2.05
C GLU A 353 14.02 9.86 -2.04
N LYS A 354 12.96 9.47 -2.74
CA LYS A 354 11.69 10.20 -2.79
C LYS A 354 10.59 9.43 -2.11
N PHE A 355 9.79 10.12 -1.31
CA PHE A 355 8.58 9.57 -0.72
C PHE A 355 7.36 10.28 -1.31
N THR A 356 6.48 9.53 -1.96
CA THR A 356 5.23 10.06 -2.53
C THR A 356 4.02 9.48 -1.81
N ILE A 357 3.08 10.34 -1.44
CA ILE A 357 1.82 10.00 -0.79
C ILE A 357 0.69 10.61 -1.60
N ARG A 358 -0.29 9.80 -1.99
CA ARG A 358 -1.49 10.27 -2.69
C ARG A 358 -2.70 9.46 -2.29
N LYS A 359 -3.83 10.15 -2.07
CA LYS A 359 -5.11 9.53 -1.66
C LYS A 359 -4.98 8.56 -0.47
N ALA A 360 -4.03 8.82 0.42
CA ALA A 360 -3.62 7.88 1.45
C ALA A 360 -3.55 8.54 2.81
N LYS A 361 -3.61 7.72 3.86
CA LYS A 361 -3.34 8.13 5.23
C LYS A 361 -2.09 7.45 5.74
N VAL A 362 -1.10 8.24 6.13
CA VAL A 362 0.16 7.76 6.69
C VAL A 362 0.28 8.25 8.12
N THR A 363 0.47 7.32 9.07
CA THR A 363 0.85 7.61 10.45
C THR A 363 2.23 7.04 10.68
N ALA A 364 3.18 7.88 11.10
CA ALA A 364 4.54 7.44 11.38
C ALA A 364 5.00 7.89 12.77
N ILE A 365 5.66 6.99 13.50
CA ILE A 365 6.25 7.25 14.83
C ILE A 365 7.64 6.62 14.84
N GLY A 366 8.68 7.44 14.99
CA GLY A 366 10.07 7.01 15.17
C GLY A 366 10.70 7.78 16.32
N THR A 367 10.80 7.16 17.49
CA THR A 367 11.11 7.89 18.74
C THR A 367 12.58 8.26 18.91
N GLY A 368 13.50 7.53 18.29
CA GLY A 368 14.93 7.71 18.44
C GLY A 368 15.49 8.76 17.50
N ASN A 369 15.22 8.62 16.20
CA ASN A 369 15.87 9.40 15.14
C ASN A 369 14.88 10.25 14.33
N GLY A 370 13.71 9.72 13.97
CA GLY A 370 12.69 10.50 13.28
C GLY A 370 11.49 9.68 12.80
N SER A 371 10.33 10.32 12.75
CA SER A 371 9.09 9.68 12.29
C SER A 371 9.03 9.58 10.77
N ILE A 372 9.42 10.63 10.04
CA ILE A 372 9.61 10.62 8.59
C ILE A 372 10.87 11.42 8.26
N CYS A 373 11.95 10.74 7.84
CA CYS A 373 13.25 11.37 7.58
C CYS A 373 14.06 10.62 6.51
N ASP A 374 15.26 11.11 6.23
CA ASP A 374 16.21 10.56 5.26
C ASP A 374 15.64 10.43 3.83
N PHE A 375 14.74 11.35 3.45
CA PHE A 375 14.25 11.52 2.09
C PHE A 375 14.72 12.86 1.53
N ALA A 376 15.17 12.87 0.27
CA ALA A 376 15.49 14.11 -0.44
C ALA A 376 14.22 14.93 -0.75
N GLU A 377 13.10 14.25 -0.95
CA GLU A 377 11.84 14.84 -1.39
C GLU A 377 10.63 14.11 -0.78
N LEU A 378 9.66 14.87 -0.27
CA LEU A 378 8.36 14.39 0.17
C LEU A 378 7.25 15.03 -0.66
N ASN A 379 6.62 14.22 -1.50
CA ASN A 379 5.53 14.63 -2.40
C ASN A 379 4.17 14.21 -1.82
N MET A 380 3.31 15.19 -1.55
CA MET A 380 1.98 14.99 -0.98
C MET A 380 0.91 15.45 -1.98
N GLU A 381 0.48 14.56 -2.88
CA GLU A 381 -0.50 14.88 -3.93
C GLU A 381 -1.92 14.93 -3.34
N GLY A 382 -2.42 16.13 -3.07
CA GLY A 382 -3.72 16.35 -2.42
C GLY A 382 -3.74 16.00 -0.92
N CYS A 383 -2.57 15.70 -0.36
CA CYS A 383 -2.38 15.42 1.05
C CYS A 383 -1.58 16.54 1.74
N GLY A 384 -1.57 16.55 3.06
CA GLY A 384 -0.71 17.42 3.86
C GLY A 384 -0.46 16.85 5.25
N ILE A 385 0.54 17.42 5.93
CA ILE A 385 0.85 17.07 7.32
C ILE A 385 -0.20 17.70 8.22
N THR A 386 -0.99 16.87 8.91
CA THR A 386 -2.05 17.32 9.83
C THR A 386 -1.68 17.12 11.30
N GLN A 387 -0.62 16.36 11.59
CA GLN A 387 -0.09 16.19 12.94
C GLN A 387 1.44 16.02 12.88
N PRO A 388 2.21 16.69 13.75
CA PRO A 388 1.78 17.80 14.60
C PRO A 388 1.45 19.04 13.76
N VAL A 389 0.58 19.93 14.28
CA VAL A 389 0.23 21.18 13.60
C VAL A 389 1.48 22.05 13.45
N GLY A 390 1.66 22.62 12.26
CA GLY A 390 2.83 23.46 11.92
C GLY A 390 4.08 22.68 11.50
N ALA A 391 4.05 21.34 11.48
CA ALA A 391 5.14 20.57 10.90
C ALA A 391 5.21 20.74 9.38
N THR A 392 6.43 20.80 8.85
CA THR A 392 6.72 20.97 7.43
C THR A 392 7.82 20.00 7.00
N PHE A 393 7.97 19.76 5.71
CA PHE A 393 9.12 19.03 5.20
C PHE A 393 10.29 19.99 4.97
N SER A 394 11.46 19.66 5.52
CA SER A 394 12.70 20.39 5.30
C SER A 394 13.64 19.59 4.39
N SER A 395 13.91 20.12 3.21
CA SER A 395 14.89 19.52 2.28
C SER A 395 16.32 19.57 2.81
N SER A 396 16.67 20.56 3.65
CA SER A 396 18.01 20.66 4.24
C SER A 396 18.25 19.68 5.40
N LYS A 397 17.16 19.21 6.03
CA LYS A 397 17.18 18.18 7.08
C LYS A 397 16.70 16.82 6.56
N CYS A 398 16.35 16.72 5.28
CA CYS A 398 15.83 15.54 4.61
C CYS A 398 14.65 14.87 5.35
N GLY A 399 13.76 15.64 5.98
CA GLY A 399 12.70 15.06 6.81
C GLY A 399 11.62 16.03 7.28
N VAL A 400 10.61 15.48 7.96
CA VAL A 400 9.53 16.27 8.56
C VAL A 400 10.05 16.90 9.85
N VAL A 401 9.96 18.23 9.92
CA VAL A 401 10.42 19.05 11.02
C VAL A 401 9.29 19.83 11.69
N LEU A 402 9.44 20.11 12.98
CA LEU A 402 8.64 21.07 13.73
C LEU A 402 9.60 22.02 14.44
N ASN A 403 9.43 23.33 14.26
CA ASN A 403 10.36 24.35 14.78
C ASN A 403 11.83 24.12 14.36
N GLY A 404 12.04 23.60 13.14
CA GLY A 404 13.37 23.35 12.58
C GLY A 404 14.03 22.02 12.97
N GLU A 405 13.42 21.26 13.89
CA GLU A 405 13.93 19.98 14.39
C GLU A 405 13.12 18.79 13.86
N ILE A 406 13.79 17.67 13.57
CA ILE A 406 13.13 16.45 13.08
C ILE A 406 12.10 15.94 14.08
N VAL A 407 10.88 15.69 13.61
CA VAL A 407 9.78 15.20 14.45
C VAL A 407 10.01 13.74 14.83
N LYS A 408 10.12 13.48 16.13
CA LYS A 408 10.22 12.13 16.72
C LYS A 408 8.91 11.62 17.35
N SER A 409 7.90 12.49 17.39
CA SER A 409 6.53 12.16 17.80
C SER A 409 5.69 11.78 16.59
N LYS A 410 4.41 11.48 16.83
CA LYS A 410 3.48 11.07 15.78
C LYS A 410 3.35 12.10 14.65
N VAL A 411 3.69 11.68 13.45
CA VAL A 411 3.41 12.41 12.20
C VAL A 411 2.20 11.78 11.52
N VAL A 412 1.23 12.60 11.10
CA VAL A 412 0.08 12.17 10.29
C VAL A 412 0.05 12.97 9.00
N ILE A 413 0.02 12.27 7.87
CA ILE A 413 -0.21 12.83 6.55
C ILE A 413 -1.48 12.21 5.99
N GLN A 414 -2.40 13.05 5.53
CA GLN A 414 -3.68 12.59 4.97
C GLN A 414 -4.22 13.62 3.97
N GLU A 415 -5.28 13.25 3.24
CA GLU A 415 -6.01 14.20 2.38
C GLU A 415 -6.45 15.44 3.17
N LEU A 416 -6.38 16.60 2.49
CA LEU A 416 -6.79 17.87 3.06
C LEU A 416 -8.22 18.20 2.69
N THR A 417 -9.01 18.54 3.70
CA THR A 417 -10.30 19.20 3.49
C THR A 417 -10.07 20.69 3.32
N LYS A 418 -10.64 21.28 2.26
CA LYS A 418 -10.62 22.71 1.97
C LYS A 418 -11.91 23.35 2.49
N TYR A 419 -11.82 24.54 3.06
CA TYR A 419 -12.95 25.14 3.80
C TYR A 419 -13.54 26.42 3.17
N ASP A 420 -13.28 26.72 1.90
CA ASP A 420 -13.82 27.91 1.21
C ASP A 420 -13.56 29.24 1.97
N LEU A 421 -12.46 29.26 2.72
CA LEU A 421 -11.96 30.38 3.51
C LEU A 421 -10.52 30.63 3.11
N THR A 422 -10.15 31.88 2.94
CA THR A 422 -8.79 32.29 2.59
C THR A 422 -8.36 33.42 3.51
N ILE A 423 -7.14 33.32 4.05
CA ILE A 423 -6.52 34.33 4.92
C ILE A 423 -5.22 34.78 4.25
N CYS A 424 -5.07 36.08 3.97
CA CYS A 424 -3.93 36.64 3.22
C CYS A 424 -3.59 35.90 1.91
N GLY A 425 -4.60 35.36 1.21
CA GLY A 425 -4.40 34.57 -0.01
C GLY A 425 -4.08 33.08 0.20
N VAL A 426 -3.89 32.64 1.44
CA VAL A 426 -3.66 31.22 1.78
C VAL A 426 -4.99 30.53 2.10
N GLU A 427 -5.23 29.40 1.43
CA GLU A 427 -6.43 28.59 1.63
C GLU A 427 -6.43 27.91 3.01
N VAL A 428 -7.55 28.00 3.71
CA VAL A 428 -7.73 27.36 5.01
C VAL A 428 -8.17 25.92 4.79
N THR A 429 -7.42 24.99 5.38
CA THR A 429 -7.58 23.55 5.21
C THR A 429 -7.53 22.84 6.57
N SER A 430 -7.83 21.55 6.58
CA SER A 430 -7.70 20.70 7.77
C SER A 430 -6.28 20.64 8.37
N ALA A 431 -5.25 21.14 7.69
CA ALA A 431 -3.88 21.19 8.22
C ALA A 431 -3.56 22.48 9.00
N ASN A 432 -4.23 23.60 8.68
CA ASN A 432 -3.90 24.91 9.25
C ASN A 432 -5.06 25.57 10.02
N CYS A 433 -6.28 25.01 9.98
CA CYS A 433 -7.46 25.63 10.58
C CYS A 433 -7.32 25.87 12.10
N ASP A 434 -6.58 25.02 12.82
CA ASP A 434 -6.40 25.17 14.26
C ASP A 434 -5.40 26.27 14.65
N ASN A 435 -4.52 26.67 13.73
CA ASN A 435 -3.56 27.75 13.92
C ASN A 435 -3.21 28.45 12.61
N LEU A 436 -3.86 29.58 12.34
CA LEU A 436 -3.65 30.39 11.15
C LEU A 436 -2.54 31.44 11.33
N SER A 437 -1.94 31.56 12.52
CA SER A 437 -0.82 32.48 12.76
C SER A 437 0.49 32.06 12.05
N VAL A 438 0.50 30.88 11.43
CA VAL A 438 1.60 30.39 10.60
C VAL A 438 1.62 31.03 9.21
N ILE A 439 0.56 31.77 8.84
CA ILE A 439 0.43 32.46 7.57
C ILE A 439 1.15 33.82 7.66
N ASP A 440 1.95 34.14 6.66
CA ASP A 440 2.64 35.44 6.58
C ASP A 440 1.64 36.60 6.63
N GLY A 441 1.94 37.60 7.47
CA GLY A 441 1.06 38.73 7.72
C GLY A 441 -0.02 38.48 8.78
N VAL A 442 -0.05 37.30 9.40
CA VAL A 442 -0.96 36.95 10.52
C VAL A 442 -0.22 36.90 11.84
N SER A 443 -0.74 37.56 12.87
CA SER A 443 -0.27 37.46 14.26
C SER A 443 -1.44 37.47 15.24
N GLY A 444 -1.15 37.17 16.51
CA GLY A 444 -2.17 36.90 17.53
C GLY A 444 -2.81 35.52 17.36
N THR A 445 -3.93 35.28 18.05
CA THR A 445 -4.61 33.99 17.99
C THR A 445 -5.68 34.03 16.89
N VAL A 446 -5.45 33.28 15.81
CA VAL A 446 -6.38 33.12 14.70
C VAL A 446 -6.61 31.64 14.44
N LYS A 447 -7.86 31.18 14.58
CA LYS A 447 -8.24 29.78 14.34
C LYS A 447 -9.63 29.68 13.75
N TYR A 448 -9.85 28.70 12.89
CA TYR A 448 -11.13 28.38 12.27
C TYR A 448 -11.59 26.99 12.72
N ASP A 449 -12.76 26.94 13.35
CA ASP A 449 -13.43 25.70 13.71
C ASP A 449 -14.48 25.37 12.61
N PRO A 450 -14.23 24.35 11.76
CA PRO A 450 -15.15 23.99 10.70
C PRO A 450 -16.46 23.36 11.20
N SER A 451 -16.50 22.85 12.45
CA SER A 451 -17.68 22.14 12.97
C SER A 451 -18.87 23.06 13.24
N ASN A 452 -18.59 24.33 13.55
CA ASN A 452 -19.56 25.38 13.83
C ASN A 452 -19.34 26.63 12.96
N LYS A 453 -18.45 26.57 11.96
CA LYS A 453 -18.11 27.67 11.06
C LYS A 453 -17.64 28.92 11.82
N LEU A 454 -16.81 28.75 12.84
CA LEU A 454 -16.36 29.83 13.72
C LEU A 454 -14.89 30.20 13.45
N LEU A 455 -14.66 31.38 12.89
CA LEU A 455 -13.35 32.02 12.85
C LEU A 455 -13.14 32.88 14.10
N THR A 456 -12.23 32.46 14.98
CA THR A 456 -11.89 33.22 16.19
C THR A 456 -10.69 34.12 15.91
N LEU A 457 -10.85 35.41 16.18
CA LEU A 457 -9.81 36.44 16.17
C LEU A 457 -9.62 36.94 17.60
N GLN A 458 -8.46 36.72 18.19
CA GLN A 458 -8.14 37.19 19.53
C GLN A 458 -6.81 37.93 19.56
N GLY A 459 -6.87 39.24 19.75
CA GLY A 459 -5.68 40.11 19.66
C GLY A 459 -4.99 40.02 18.30
N ALA A 460 -5.73 39.68 17.25
CA ALA A 460 -5.17 39.31 15.96
C ALA A 460 -4.78 40.52 15.13
N THR A 461 -3.71 40.39 14.35
CA THR A 461 -3.41 41.29 13.23
C THR A 461 -3.31 40.47 11.95
N ILE A 462 -4.07 40.85 10.92
CA ILE A 462 -4.06 40.18 9.61
C ILE A 462 -3.87 41.26 8.55
N SER A 463 -2.70 41.26 7.90
CA SER A 463 -2.35 42.29 6.94
C SER A 463 -1.87 41.67 5.63
N SER A 464 -2.45 42.10 4.52
CA SER A 464 -2.04 41.67 3.18
C SER A 464 -1.84 42.86 2.25
N ASN A 465 -0.76 42.83 1.47
CA ASN A 465 -0.44 43.85 0.48
C ASN A 465 -0.90 43.49 -0.94
N THR A 466 -1.21 42.22 -1.20
CA THR A 466 -1.50 41.69 -2.55
C THR A 466 -2.90 41.11 -2.67
N THR A 467 -3.53 40.72 -1.57
CA THR A 467 -4.82 40.03 -1.51
C THR A 467 -5.74 40.66 -0.45
N ASN A 468 -6.95 40.14 -0.27
CA ASN A 468 -7.79 40.47 0.88
C ASN A 468 -7.17 39.90 2.17
N ALA A 469 -7.47 40.49 3.33
CA ALA A 469 -7.07 39.91 4.60
C ALA A 469 -7.88 38.63 4.89
N ILE A 470 -9.19 38.65 4.62
CA ILE A 470 -10.10 37.52 4.78
C ILE A 470 -11.03 37.46 3.55
N VAL A 471 -11.14 36.29 2.92
CA VAL A 471 -12.16 35.97 1.92
C VAL A 471 -12.96 34.75 2.37
N SER A 472 -14.28 34.80 2.32
CA SER A 472 -15.12 33.65 2.64
C SER A 472 -16.26 33.41 1.64
N TYR A 473 -16.47 32.15 1.31
CA TYR A 473 -17.67 31.67 0.61
C TYR A 473 -18.52 30.74 1.52
N ILE A 474 -18.18 30.65 2.80
CA ILE A 474 -18.88 29.80 3.78
C ILE A 474 -20.23 30.43 4.13
N ASP A 475 -21.32 29.72 3.87
CA ASP A 475 -22.66 30.10 4.31
C ASP A 475 -22.79 30.03 5.83
N GLY A 476 -23.03 31.18 6.47
CA GLY A 476 -23.17 31.30 7.90
C GLY A 476 -21.84 31.36 8.66
N LEU A 477 -20.77 31.88 8.06
CA LEU A 477 -19.51 32.10 8.78
C LEU A 477 -19.74 33.03 9.99
N MET A 478 -19.26 32.62 11.16
CA MET A 478 -19.20 33.46 12.35
C MET A 478 -17.75 33.89 12.60
N ILE A 479 -17.49 35.20 12.66
CA ILE A 479 -16.23 35.77 13.10
C ILE A 479 -16.38 36.22 14.56
N LYS A 480 -15.73 35.53 15.49
CA LYS A 480 -15.70 35.89 16.91
C LYS A 480 -14.47 36.73 17.23
N VAL A 481 -14.67 38.00 17.56
CA VAL A 481 -13.64 38.98 17.87
C VAL A 481 -13.51 39.17 19.37
N ILE A 482 -12.31 38.90 19.90
CA ILE A 482 -11.96 39.00 21.31
C ILE A 482 -10.78 39.98 21.45
N GLY A 483 -10.86 40.90 22.41
CA GLY A 483 -9.87 41.99 22.51
C GLY A 483 -9.93 42.91 21.29
N THR A 484 -8.79 43.50 20.91
CA THR A 484 -8.70 44.37 19.72
C THR A 484 -8.02 43.63 18.58
N ASN A 485 -8.68 43.59 17.41
CA ASN A 485 -8.22 42.87 16.23
C ASN A 485 -8.09 43.85 15.05
N ASN A 486 -7.02 43.73 14.27
CA ASN A 486 -6.70 44.65 13.19
C ASN A 486 -6.54 43.91 11.87
N LEU A 487 -7.37 44.25 10.90
CA LEU A 487 -7.28 43.78 9.52
C LEU A 487 -6.86 44.95 8.63
N SER A 488 -5.89 44.75 7.75
CA SER A 488 -5.47 45.81 6.81
C SER A 488 -5.11 45.29 5.41
N THR A 489 -5.50 46.06 4.40
CA THR A 489 -5.20 45.78 2.98
C THR A 489 -4.87 47.06 2.20
N ALA A 490 -4.01 46.94 1.18
CA ALA A 490 -3.72 48.05 0.27
C ALA A 490 -4.77 48.15 -0.85
N GLY A 491 -4.77 47.20 -1.79
CA GLY A 491 -5.55 47.31 -3.03
C GLY A 491 -6.96 46.70 -3.02
N ASN A 492 -7.22 45.74 -2.14
CA ASN A 492 -8.44 44.93 -2.13
C ASN A 492 -9.33 45.25 -0.93
N ALA A 493 -10.58 44.79 -0.99
CA ALA A 493 -11.44 44.79 0.19
C ALA A 493 -10.78 44.04 1.37
N THR A 494 -10.87 44.55 2.59
CA THR A 494 -10.16 43.93 3.72
C THR A 494 -10.81 42.62 4.15
N LEU A 495 -12.12 42.66 4.39
CA LEU A 495 -12.98 41.50 4.61
C LEU A 495 -13.98 41.41 3.46
N SER A 496 -13.93 40.34 2.67
CA SER A 496 -14.85 40.11 1.54
C SER A 496 -15.54 38.75 1.68
N PHE A 497 -16.84 38.71 1.47
CA PHE A 497 -17.59 37.46 1.57
C PHE A 497 -18.78 37.44 0.61
N ARG A 498 -19.12 36.24 0.13
CA ARG A 498 -20.24 36.02 -0.82
C ARG A 498 -21.40 35.21 -0.27
N SER A 499 -21.26 34.71 0.96
CA SER A 499 -22.30 33.99 1.69
C SER A 499 -22.51 34.66 3.06
N PRO A 500 -23.70 34.56 3.68
CA PRO A 500 -24.03 35.30 4.89
C PRO A 500 -22.96 35.17 6.01
N LEU A 501 -22.60 36.31 6.61
CA LEU A 501 -21.55 36.39 7.63
C LEU A 501 -22.02 37.15 8.87
N THR A 502 -21.62 36.66 10.04
CA THR A 502 -21.85 37.33 11.33
C THR A 502 -20.53 37.68 12.03
N ILE A 503 -20.37 38.92 12.47
CA ILE A 503 -19.26 39.38 13.32
C ILE A 503 -19.79 39.55 14.75
N MET A 504 -19.16 38.91 15.73
CA MET A 504 -19.62 38.87 17.13
C MET A 504 -18.45 38.76 18.13
N GLY A 505 -18.70 38.81 19.44
CA GLY A 505 -17.69 38.39 20.45
C GLY A 505 -17.28 39.43 21.49
N GLY A 506 -17.96 40.57 21.59
CA GLY A 506 -17.70 41.60 22.61
C GLY A 506 -16.44 42.44 22.38
N GLY A 507 -15.51 42.00 21.54
CA GLY A 507 -14.28 42.70 21.20
C GLY A 507 -14.45 43.80 20.15
N VAL A 508 -13.30 44.27 19.65
CA VAL A 508 -13.16 45.30 18.62
C VAL A 508 -12.54 44.69 17.36
N LEU A 509 -13.14 44.96 16.21
CA LEU A 509 -12.57 44.68 14.89
C LEU A 509 -12.30 45.99 14.15
N ASN A 510 -11.04 46.25 13.82
CA ASN A 510 -10.65 47.36 12.96
C ASN A 510 -10.35 46.79 11.57
N ALA A 511 -11.12 47.16 10.56
CA ALA A 511 -10.88 46.79 9.16
C ALA A 511 -10.48 48.04 8.36
N LYS A 512 -9.35 47.99 7.67
CA LYS A 512 -8.83 49.12 6.89
C LYS A 512 -8.43 48.71 5.47
N SER A 513 -9.02 49.34 4.48
CA SER A 513 -8.61 49.23 3.06
C SER A 513 -8.10 50.59 2.58
N GLN A 514 -7.16 50.65 1.63
CA GLN A 514 -6.74 51.94 1.07
C GLN A 514 -7.62 52.35 -0.12
N SER A 515 -8.02 51.40 -0.97
CA SER A 515 -8.67 51.72 -2.27
C SER A 515 -9.98 51.02 -2.57
N ASP A 516 -10.44 50.07 -1.74
CA ASP A 516 -11.67 49.29 -1.96
C ASP A 516 -12.55 49.31 -0.68
N CYS A 517 -13.35 48.29 -0.40
CA CYS A 517 -14.20 48.25 0.79
C CYS A 517 -13.40 47.82 2.04
N ALA A 518 -13.57 48.47 3.19
CA ALA A 518 -13.04 47.86 4.42
C ALA A 518 -13.80 46.56 4.75
N ILE A 519 -15.13 46.54 4.60
CA ILE A 519 -15.96 45.33 4.69
C ILE A 519 -16.89 45.25 3.49
N TYR A 520 -16.83 44.15 2.74
CA TYR A 520 -17.60 43.94 1.52
C TYR A 520 -18.53 42.73 1.62
N ALA A 521 -19.82 43.00 1.77
CA ALA A 521 -20.90 42.01 1.76
C ALA A 521 -21.35 41.75 0.31
N ASN A 522 -20.48 41.10 -0.47
CA ASN A 522 -20.62 40.98 -1.92
C ASN A 522 -21.84 40.12 -2.32
N GLY A 523 -22.97 40.78 -2.56
CA GLY A 523 -24.23 40.14 -2.94
C GLY A 523 -24.87 39.32 -1.82
N THR A 524 -24.55 39.62 -0.56
CA THR A 524 -24.99 38.81 0.58
C THR A 524 -25.23 39.63 1.85
N ASN A 525 -25.66 38.97 2.93
CA ASN A 525 -26.07 39.62 4.16
C ASN A 525 -24.93 39.70 5.18
N LEU A 526 -24.85 40.83 5.87
CA LEU A 526 -23.94 41.06 6.99
C LEU A 526 -24.72 41.23 8.28
N THR A 527 -24.30 40.55 9.35
CA THR A 527 -24.75 40.82 10.71
C THR A 527 -23.58 41.22 11.59
N ILE A 528 -23.72 42.30 12.36
CA ILE A 528 -22.80 42.67 13.45
C ILE A 528 -23.58 42.58 14.75
N ASP A 529 -23.12 41.74 15.66
CA ASP A 529 -23.84 41.40 16.90
C ASP A 529 -22.94 41.54 18.12
N ASN A 530 -23.33 42.39 19.07
CA ASN A 530 -22.68 42.55 20.37
C ASN A 530 -21.14 42.66 20.30
N CYS A 531 -20.64 43.55 19.43
CA CYS A 531 -19.21 43.86 19.33
C CYS A 531 -19.02 45.29 18.80
N THR A 532 -17.76 45.72 18.69
CA THR A 532 -17.39 46.99 18.06
C THR A 532 -16.71 46.72 16.72
N VAL A 533 -17.16 47.37 15.65
CA VAL A 533 -16.55 47.29 14.33
C VAL A 533 -16.21 48.70 13.83
N ASN A 534 -14.95 48.91 13.47
CA ASN A 534 -14.46 50.15 12.86
C ASN A 534 -13.98 49.82 11.44
N ALA A 535 -14.62 50.38 10.42
CA ALA A 535 -14.33 50.13 9.02
C ALA A 535 -13.91 51.44 8.33
N GLU A 536 -12.69 51.52 7.82
CA GLU A 536 -12.12 52.73 7.24
C GLU A 536 -11.52 52.46 5.85
N SER A 537 -11.93 53.24 4.86
CA SER A 537 -11.35 53.17 3.52
C SER A 537 -11.39 54.47 2.74
N GLY A 538 -10.47 54.58 1.77
CA GLY A 538 -10.49 55.61 0.72
C GLY A 538 -11.66 55.48 -0.27
N ALA A 539 -12.32 54.32 -0.37
CA ALA A 539 -13.47 54.12 -1.25
C ALA A 539 -14.77 53.89 -0.48
N TYR A 540 -14.93 52.72 0.13
CA TYR A 540 -16.14 52.30 0.83
C TYR A 540 -15.84 51.84 2.26
N GLY A 541 -16.58 52.32 3.25
CA GLY A 541 -16.45 51.82 4.63
C GLY A 541 -16.99 50.40 4.74
N ILE A 542 -18.33 50.27 4.73
CA ILE A 542 -19.04 48.99 4.71
C ILE A 542 -20.03 49.04 3.54
N ALA A 543 -19.92 48.11 2.59
CA ALA A 543 -20.77 48.11 1.40
C ALA A 543 -21.31 46.71 1.06
N GLY A 544 -22.51 46.67 0.46
CA GLY A 544 -22.97 45.54 -0.36
C GLY A 544 -22.53 45.69 -1.83
N ASN A 545 -22.99 44.82 -2.73
CA ASN A 545 -22.54 44.85 -4.13
C ASN A 545 -23.30 45.87 -4.99
N ASN A 546 -24.63 45.95 -4.85
CA ASN A 546 -25.42 46.93 -5.59
C ASN A 546 -26.72 47.38 -4.90
N GLY A 547 -26.95 46.95 -3.67
CA GLY A 547 -28.15 47.30 -2.90
C GLY A 547 -29.45 46.64 -3.37
N SER A 548 -29.38 45.60 -4.20
CA SER A 548 -30.58 44.94 -4.72
C SER A 548 -31.19 43.94 -3.74
N ASN A 549 -30.39 43.24 -2.95
CA ASN A 549 -30.84 42.14 -2.09
C ASN A 549 -30.13 42.08 -0.72
N GLU A 550 -29.02 42.79 -0.58
CA GLU A 550 -28.13 42.72 0.58
C GLU A 550 -28.76 43.38 1.79
N LYS A 551 -28.80 42.67 2.91
CA LYS A 551 -29.28 43.18 4.19
C LYS A 551 -28.13 43.37 5.15
N PHE A 552 -28.06 44.54 5.76
CA PHE A 552 -27.13 44.82 6.85
C PHE A 552 -27.89 44.89 8.17
N THR A 553 -27.57 43.99 9.10
CA THR A 553 -28.16 43.97 10.45
C THR A 553 -27.13 44.34 11.49
N ILE A 554 -27.48 45.25 12.39
CA ILE A 554 -26.67 45.63 13.55
C ILE A 554 -27.50 45.41 14.80
N ARG A 555 -27.01 44.57 15.71
CA ARG A 555 -27.68 44.22 16.97
C ARG A 555 -26.76 44.51 18.15
N ASN A 556 -27.20 45.38 19.06
CA ASN A 556 -26.49 45.71 20.31
C ASN A 556 -24.99 45.99 20.13
N ALA A 557 -24.61 46.59 18.99
CA ALA A 557 -23.22 46.75 18.58
C ALA A 557 -22.88 48.22 18.36
N THR A 558 -21.58 48.52 18.32
CA THR A 558 -21.08 49.83 17.92
C THR A 558 -20.39 49.71 16.57
N VAL A 559 -20.83 50.48 15.58
CA VAL A 559 -20.25 50.47 14.23
C VAL A 559 -19.79 51.87 13.88
N THR A 560 -18.52 52.02 13.52
CA THR A 560 -17.97 53.24 12.91
C THR A 560 -17.54 52.92 11.49
N ALA A 561 -17.99 53.70 10.53
CA ALA A 561 -17.62 53.52 9.13
C ALA A 561 -17.19 54.84 8.47
N ILE A 562 -16.11 54.80 7.69
CA ILE A 562 -15.60 55.93 6.91
C ILE A 562 -15.25 55.42 5.51
N GLY A 563 -15.94 55.92 4.48
CA GLY A 563 -15.64 55.66 3.08
C GLY A 563 -15.65 56.96 2.28
N THR A 564 -14.47 57.52 2.02
CA THR A 564 -14.36 58.92 1.54
C THR A 564 -14.64 59.08 0.05
N GLY A 565 -14.40 58.05 -0.77
CA GLY A 565 -14.63 58.08 -2.21
C GLY A 565 -16.11 57.95 -2.57
N ASN A 566 -16.77 56.91 -2.08
CA ASN A 566 -18.08 56.49 -2.58
C ASN A 566 -19.17 56.44 -1.50
N GLY A 567 -18.87 55.97 -0.29
CA GLY A 567 -19.82 55.97 0.82
C GLY A 567 -19.33 55.24 2.07
N SER A 568 -19.75 55.71 3.24
CA SER A 568 -19.38 55.09 4.52
C SER A 568 -20.19 53.83 4.82
N ILE A 569 -21.51 53.85 4.59
CA ILE A 569 -22.38 52.67 4.64
C ILE A 569 -23.38 52.77 3.48
N CYS A 570 -23.21 51.95 2.44
CA CYS A 570 -24.01 52.01 1.20
C CYS A 570 -24.14 50.65 0.51
N ASP A 571 -24.82 50.63 -0.63
CA ASP A 571 -25.08 49.47 -1.48
C ASP A 571 -25.78 48.30 -0.75
N PHE A 572 -26.65 48.63 0.21
CA PHE A 572 -27.54 47.67 0.87
C PHE A 572 -28.99 47.92 0.49
N ALA A 573 -29.76 46.85 0.28
CA ALA A 573 -31.21 46.94 0.09
C ALA A 573 -31.91 47.37 1.38
N GLU A 574 -31.38 46.95 2.53
CA GLU A 574 -32.03 47.11 3.83
C GLU A 574 -31.00 47.27 4.96
N LEU A 575 -31.22 48.25 5.85
CA LEU A 575 -30.50 48.40 7.11
C LEU A 575 -31.43 48.11 8.29
N ASN A 576 -31.07 47.12 9.09
CA ASN A 576 -31.80 46.67 10.26
C ASN A 576 -31.05 47.02 11.55
N LEU A 577 -31.58 47.96 12.33
CA LEU A 577 -31.00 48.34 13.62
C LEU A 577 -31.84 47.74 14.75
N LYS A 578 -31.22 46.91 15.60
CA LYS A 578 -31.86 46.25 16.74
C LYS A 578 -31.15 46.66 18.04
N GLY A 579 -31.82 47.49 18.84
CA GLY A 579 -31.20 48.10 20.03
C GLY A 579 -30.05 49.04 19.69
N CYS A 580 -30.10 49.69 18.53
CA CYS A 580 -29.05 50.58 18.01
C CYS A 580 -29.69 51.75 17.26
N TYR A 581 -28.97 52.87 17.15
CA TYR A 581 -29.38 54.03 16.36
C TYR A 581 -28.17 54.78 15.78
N ILE A 582 -28.41 55.51 14.68
CA ILE A 582 -27.38 56.35 14.04
C ILE A 582 -27.17 57.59 14.91
N THR A 583 -25.93 57.83 15.32
CA THR A 583 -25.52 58.96 16.18
C THR A 583 -24.73 60.02 15.44
N GLU A 584 -23.96 59.64 14.42
CA GLU A 584 -23.16 60.55 13.61
C GLU A 584 -23.27 60.17 12.13
N PRO A 585 -23.36 61.15 11.21
CA PRO A 585 -23.64 62.55 11.50
C PRO A 585 -25.09 62.74 12.00
N SER A 586 -25.33 63.79 12.78
CA SER A 586 -26.67 64.09 13.29
C SER A 586 -27.65 64.31 12.13
N GLY A 587 -28.83 63.69 12.21
CA GLY A 587 -29.86 63.76 11.16
C GLY A 587 -29.66 62.79 10.00
N ALA A 588 -28.60 61.97 9.99
CA ALA A 588 -28.44 60.94 8.98
C ALA A 588 -29.46 59.80 9.13
N THR A 589 -29.97 59.31 8.01
CA THR A 589 -30.95 58.21 7.95
C THR A 589 -30.58 57.24 6.83
N PHE A 590 -31.11 56.02 6.89
CA PHE A 590 -30.99 55.08 5.76
C PHE A 590 -32.03 55.40 4.70
N SER A 591 -31.60 55.53 3.44
CA SER A 591 -32.46 55.71 2.28
C SER A 591 -32.49 54.42 1.46
N SER A 592 -33.66 53.79 1.36
CA SER A 592 -33.87 52.61 0.53
C SER A 592 -33.72 52.89 -0.96
N SER A 593 -34.02 54.10 -1.42
CA SER A 593 -33.87 54.50 -2.83
C SER A 593 -32.41 54.78 -3.23
N MET A 594 -31.58 55.19 -2.26
CA MET A 594 -30.14 55.43 -2.47
C MET A 594 -29.28 54.27 -1.94
N HIS A 595 -29.90 53.21 -1.45
CA HIS A 595 -29.26 52.01 -0.90
C HIS A 595 -28.20 52.28 0.18
N GLY A 596 -28.33 53.36 0.96
CA GLY A 596 -27.26 53.76 1.89
C GLY A 596 -27.68 54.80 2.92
N ILE A 597 -26.76 55.10 3.84
CA ILE A 597 -26.95 56.16 4.83
C ILE A 597 -26.70 57.52 4.17
N VAL A 598 -27.69 58.39 4.27
CA VAL A 598 -27.72 59.70 3.64
C VAL A 598 -27.84 60.83 4.68
N LEU A 599 -27.31 61.99 4.34
CA LEU A 599 -27.53 63.26 5.02
C LEU A 599 -27.87 64.32 3.96
N ASN A 600 -28.94 65.08 4.17
CA ASN A 600 -29.41 66.09 3.20
C ASN A 600 -29.59 65.55 1.77
N GLY A 601 -30.06 64.30 1.65
CA GLY A 601 -30.33 63.65 0.35
C GLY A 601 -29.10 63.08 -0.37
N ALA A 602 -27.90 63.14 0.20
CA ALA A 602 -26.68 62.59 -0.38
C ALA A 602 -26.07 61.49 0.50
N ILE A 603 -25.46 60.47 -0.13
CA ILE A 603 -24.75 59.40 0.59
C ILE A 603 -23.63 60.00 1.44
N VAL A 604 -23.57 59.60 2.71
CA VAL A 604 -22.56 60.07 3.65
C VAL A 604 -21.21 59.46 3.29
N LYS A 605 -20.23 60.31 2.97
CA LYS A 605 -18.82 59.94 2.73
C LYS A 605 -17.89 60.29 3.89
N SER A 606 -18.44 60.95 4.93
CA SER A 606 -17.77 61.23 6.19
C SER A 606 -18.09 60.14 7.23
N LYS A 607 -17.54 60.27 8.44
CA LYS A 607 -17.74 59.29 9.51
C LYS A 607 -19.23 59.07 9.83
N VAL A 608 -19.64 57.81 9.75
CA VAL A 608 -20.92 57.33 10.28
C VAL A 608 -20.67 56.56 11.57
N VAL A 609 -21.44 56.84 12.61
CA VAL A 609 -21.40 56.10 13.89
C VAL A 609 -22.78 55.63 14.27
N ILE A 610 -22.90 54.33 14.49
CA ILE A 610 -24.08 53.66 15.04
C ILE A 610 -23.70 53.12 16.41
N LYS A 611 -24.49 53.47 17.44
CA LYS A 611 -24.25 53.03 18.82
C LYS A 611 -25.42 52.20 19.32
N LYS A 612 -25.14 51.39 20.35
CA LYS A 612 -26.17 50.76 21.15
C LYS A 612 -27.10 51.80 21.76
N ASP A 613 -28.38 51.50 21.78
CA ASP A 613 -29.36 52.23 22.57
C ASP A 613 -29.20 51.82 24.04
N PRO A 614 -28.76 52.72 24.94
CA PRO A 614 -28.59 52.40 26.35
C PRO A 614 -29.92 52.10 27.06
N THR A 615 -31.07 52.41 26.42
CA THR A 615 -32.42 52.15 26.95
C THR A 615 -33.07 50.90 26.35
N ALA A 616 -32.47 50.29 25.33
CA ALA A 616 -33.00 49.06 24.75
C ALA A 616 -32.82 47.88 25.70
N ILE A 617 -33.89 47.09 25.89
CA ILE A 617 -33.86 45.86 26.66
C ILE A 617 -32.96 44.86 25.91
N GLU A 618 -31.88 44.39 26.55
CA GLU A 618 -31.03 43.35 26.00
C GLU A 618 -31.88 42.12 25.66
N THR A 619 -31.87 41.73 24.40
CA THR A 619 -32.42 40.44 23.98
C THR A 619 -31.43 39.37 24.44
N PRO A 620 -31.85 38.32 25.18
CA PRO A 620 -30.93 37.30 25.66
C PRO A 620 -30.16 36.69 24.50
N THR A 621 -28.85 36.94 24.44
CA THR A 621 -27.97 36.28 23.49
C THR A 621 -27.71 34.87 24.03
N ALA A 622 -28.13 33.84 23.30
CA ALA A 622 -27.76 32.47 23.63
C ALA A 622 -26.25 32.33 23.45
N ASP A 623 -25.50 32.34 24.55
CA ASP A 623 -24.10 31.97 24.55
C ASP A 623 -24.01 30.47 24.32
N ASN A 624 -23.96 30.06 23.05
CA ASN A 624 -23.81 28.67 22.63
C ASN A 624 -22.37 28.16 22.85
N THR A 625 -21.57 28.79 23.71
CA THR A 625 -20.37 28.13 24.21
C THR A 625 -20.80 26.89 24.99
N ALA A 626 -20.62 25.73 24.36
CA ALA A 626 -20.64 24.46 25.07
C ALA A 626 -19.52 24.53 26.12
N VAL A 627 -19.86 24.90 27.35
CA VAL A 627 -18.90 24.87 28.44
C VAL A 627 -18.66 23.40 28.76
N GLU A 628 -17.47 22.91 28.42
CA GLU A 628 -17.09 21.53 28.74
C GLU A 628 -16.97 21.37 30.25
N GLY A 629 -17.74 20.43 30.78
CA GLY A 629 -17.85 20.21 32.21
C GLY A 629 -19.08 19.42 32.60
N ILE A 630 -19.03 18.88 33.82
CA ILE A 630 -20.16 18.22 34.45
C ILE A 630 -20.73 19.19 35.48
N TYR A 631 -22.03 19.43 35.43
CA TYR A 631 -22.73 20.32 36.34
C TYR A 631 -23.90 19.60 37.00
N THR A 632 -24.25 19.98 38.22
CA THR A 632 -25.54 19.60 38.82
C THR A 632 -26.68 20.31 38.09
N LEU A 633 -27.93 19.84 38.28
CA LEU A 633 -29.12 20.56 37.79
C LEU A 633 -29.27 21.98 38.36
N SER A 634 -28.63 22.26 39.50
CA SER A 634 -28.56 23.59 40.12
C SER A 634 -27.39 24.45 39.61
N GLY A 635 -26.63 23.97 38.61
CA GLY A 635 -25.55 24.75 37.97
C GLY A 635 -24.20 24.71 38.69
N VAL A 636 -24.02 23.84 39.70
CA VAL A 636 -22.74 23.69 40.40
C VAL A 636 -21.79 22.84 39.57
N ARG A 637 -20.60 23.35 39.27
CA ARG A 637 -19.56 22.61 38.53
C ARG A 637 -18.98 21.49 39.38
N MET A 638 -18.91 20.28 38.80
CA MET A 638 -18.34 19.09 39.41
C MET A 638 -16.93 18.84 38.88
N SER A 639 -15.99 18.50 39.75
CA SER A 639 -14.65 18.04 39.40
C SER A 639 -14.61 16.51 39.30
N GLY A 640 -13.87 15.97 38.32
CA GLY A 640 -13.74 14.53 38.07
C GLY A 640 -14.57 14.02 36.87
N GLU A 641 -14.52 12.72 36.61
CA GLU A 641 -15.28 12.09 35.53
C GLU A 641 -16.69 11.70 36.00
N LEU A 642 -17.65 11.60 35.07
CA LEU A 642 -19.02 11.20 35.38
C LEU A 642 -19.06 9.87 36.14
N LYS A 643 -18.15 8.94 35.84
CA LYS A 643 -18.04 7.62 36.50
C LYS A 643 -17.70 7.68 37.98
N ASP A 644 -17.20 8.80 38.48
CA ASP A 644 -16.76 8.97 39.88
C ASP A 644 -17.79 9.74 40.74
N LEU A 645 -18.83 10.32 40.12
CA LEU A 645 -19.86 11.09 40.84
C LEU A 645 -20.94 10.21 41.50
N PRO A 646 -21.68 10.67 42.51
CA PRO A 646 -22.84 9.92 43.04
C PRO A 646 -23.92 9.66 41.97
N LYS A 647 -24.83 8.72 42.23
CA LYS A 647 -26.02 8.53 41.38
C LYS A 647 -26.84 9.82 41.36
N GLY A 648 -27.29 10.24 40.17
CA GLY A 648 -27.97 11.52 40.02
C GLY A 648 -28.10 11.98 38.59
N VAL A 649 -28.66 13.18 38.42
CA VAL A 649 -28.84 13.82 37.12
C VAL A 649 -27.85 14.97 36.99
N TYR A 650 -27.05 14.94 35.93
CA TYR A 650 -26.02 15.91 35.63
C TYR A 650 -26.22 16.52 34.26
N VAL A 651 -25.69 17.72 34.04
CA VAL A 651 -25.50 18.31 32.72
C VAL A 651 -24.05 18.08 32.33
N VAL A 652 -23.79 17.20 31.37
CA VAL A 652 -22.45 16.87 30.86
C VAL A 652 -22.33 17.48 29.47
N ASN A 653 -21.45 18.48 29.31
CA ASN A 653 -21.23 19.19 28.04
C ASN A 653 -22.56 19.63 27.38
N GLY A 654 -23.46 20.20 28.18
CA GLY A 654 -24.77 20.70 27.73
C GLY A 654 -25.88 19.65 27.57
N LYS A 655 -25.62 18.35 27.83
CA LYS A 655 -26.65 17.29 27.77
C LYS A 655 -27.01 16.77 29.16
N LYS A 656 -28.31 16.60 29.42
CA LYS A 656 -28.82 15.95 30.62
C LYS A 656 -28.47 14.47 30.58
N VAL A 657 -27.68 13.99 31.55
CA VAL A 657 -27.27 12.59 31.69
C VAL A 657 -27.70 12.08 33.05
N VAL A 658 -28.35 10.90 33.07
CA VAL A 658 -28.73 10.22 34.30
C VAL A 658 -27.67 9.17 34.61
N LYS A 659 -26.98 9.33 35.74
CA LYS A 659 -26.05 8.34 36.27
C LYS A 659 -26.82 7.37 37.16
N GLN A 660 -26.93 6.12 36.72
CA GLN A 660 -27.63 5.04 37.40
C GLN A 660 -26.84 4.37 38.51
#